data_AF-A0A1V6M1W3-F1
#
_entry.id   AF-A0A1V6M1W3-F1
#
_cell.length_a   1.000
_cell.length_b   1.000
_cell.length_c   1.000
_cell.angle_alpha   90.00
_cell.angle_beta   90.00
_cell.angle_gamma   90.00
#
_symmetry.space_group_name_H-M   'P 1'
#
loop_
_entity.id
_entity.type
_entity.pdbx_description
1 polymer ?
#
loop_
_entity_poly.entity_id
_entity_poly.type
_entity_poly.pdbx_seq_one_letter_code
_entity_poly.pdbx_strand_id
1 'polypeptide(L)'
;MKISYNWLKEYVSFLLTPQELADQLTGAGLVVADVKPVEDDFCLDIEVTSNRPDCLGVIGIAREVAAIVGESVRFPETNFITTDNGISQAVAVSVEDPIFCPRYTARVIYHLTVKPSPEWMQKRLRCIGLRPVNNIVDITNYVMMETGQPLHAFDLDKIAEQKILVRKARIGEEIVALNGARRALFPDMLVIADGKKPVAIAGIMGGKETEVSETTRNILLESAQFEPGQVRRTSRSLGIASDSSYRFERGTDYESVDFASQRAARLIKDCSGGEIASVAFDIKSERHEAKKITLRLKRLHAILGLEIKRDVTLDILKNLSFKILHDDDNFIEVEVPGFRSDVYREIDLIEEVARIYGYDRIPVKTSISVRGNRKNTYEFVAANVLQFLMGLGFYEVKTFSIVDTSPLQTVNLWSDRENVEIVNPLRQEESRLRVSLLPGLINVKRYNLNHGTEQVKIFEIAKVYLAGSKLPQEKNCLSLLTDTDFLTLKGVIESLLRNLGIVLPCEWLSFSESRLFRDGRAARIQIGNDLLGFIGEAGPELELKTASCLAEMDLDLLVERSNFIKRYQDIPQYPAVFRDLAILVNEEVTWSSIEKYIIDTKVGFLKEIKFLDIYRGKQVPAGKKSIAFNLCFQARDRTLKGEEVDNAQQTIINALNRALGAELRRA
;
A
#
# COMPACT_ATOMS: atom_id res chain seq x y z
N MET A 1 19.97 6.08 -13.48
CA MET A 1 20.30 6.69 -14.79
C MET A 1 21.78 6.97 -14.74
N LYS A 2 22.55 6.37 -15.64
CA LYS A 2 24.00 6.51 -15.62
C LYS A 2 24.44 7.63 -16.54
N ILE A 3 25.35 8.47 -16.07
CA ILE A 3 25.88 9.59 -16.84
C ILE A 3 27.40 9.71 -16.69
N SER A 4 28.04 10.14 -17.77
CA SER A 4 29.47 10.43 -17.83
C SER A 4 29.74 11.84 -17.29
N TYR A 5 30.67 11.95 -16.36
CA TYR A 5 31.14 13.21 -15.79
C TYR A 5 31.80 14.10 -16.84
N ASN A 6 32.67 13.53 -17.68
CA ASN A 6 33.32 14.28 -18.76
C ASN A 6 32.32 14.73 -19.83
N TRP A 7 31.30 13.92 -20.12
CA TRP A 7 30.26 14.28 -21.08
C TRP A 7 29.40 15.45 -20.57
N LEU A 8 29.12 15.53 -19.26
CA LEU A 8 28.44 16.69 -18.66
C LEU A 8 29.20 18.00 -18.84
N LYS A 9 30.54 17.97 -18.75
CA LYS A 9 31.39 19.17 -18.90
C LYS A 9 31.33 19.82 -20.28
N GLU A 10 30.84 19.11 -21.28
CA GLU A 10 30.63 19.68 -22.62
C GLU A 10 29.41 20.60 -22.68
N TYR A 11 28.42 20.36 -21.82
CA TYR A 11 27.19 21.16 -21.78
C TYR A 11 27.27 22.27 -20.73
N VAL A 12 28.00 22.08 -19.63
CA VAL A 12 28.10 23.09 -18.57
C VAL A 12 29.53 23.19 -18.06
N SER A 13 30.03 24.41 -17.93
CA SER A 13 31.33 24.65 -17.32
C SER A 13 31.21 24.61 -15.81
N PHE A 14 31.97 23.75 -15.14
CA PHE A 14 32.04 23.71 -13.68
C PHE A 14 33.40 23.15 -13.24
N LEU A 15 33.81 23.52 -12.03
CA LEU A 15 35.09 23.12 -11.43
C LEU A 15 34.97 22.04 -10.34
N LEU A 16 33.75 21.62 -10.01
CA LEU A 16 33.46 20.60 -9.00
C LEU A 16 34.09 19.26 -9.38
N THR A 17 34.73 18.60 -8.41
CA THR A 17 35.15 17.19 -8.54
C THR A 17 33.94 16.27 -8.73
N PRO A 18 34.12 15.01 -9.19
CA PRO A 18 33.01 14.08 -9.33
C PRO A 18 32.21 13.87 -8.05
N GLN A 19 32.87 13.82 -6.89
CA GLN A 19 32.20 13.67 -5.60
C GLN A 19 31.45 14.93 -5.18
N GLU A 20 32.06 16.11 -5.30
CA GLU A 20 31.37 17.37 -4.97
C GLU A 20 30.14 17.59 -5.85
N LEU A 21 30.22 17.23 -7.14
CA LEU A 21 29.08 17.29 -8.05
C LEU A 21 27.96 16.34 -7.59
N ALA A 22 28.31 15.12 -7.18
CA ALA A 22 27.35 14.15 -6.66
C ALA A 22 26.63 14.65 -5.40
N ASP A 23 27.39 15.27 -4.48
CA ASP A 23 26.86 15.83 -3.24
C ASP A 23 25.92 17.02 -3.53
N GLN A 24 26.29 17.90 -4.46
CA GLN A 24 25.46 19.05 -4.85
C GLN A 24 24.17 18.62 -5.57
N LEU A 25 24.25 17.67 -6.51
CA LEU A 25 23.05 17.12 -7.17
C LEU A 25 22.12 16.46 -6.16
N THR A 26 22.67 15.71 -5.21
CA THR A 26 21.90 15.06 -4.15
C THR A 26 21.25 16.08 -3.21
N GLY A 27 21.97 17.14 -2.81
CA GLY A 27 21.42 18.25 -2.02
C GLY A 27 20.32 19.00 -2.76
N ALA A 28 20.43 19.08 -4.09
CA ALA A 28 19.38 19.55 -4.98
C ALA A 28 18.37 18.45 -5.34
N GLY A 29 18.17 17.40 -4.55
CA GLY A 29 17.08 16.43 -4.77
C GLY A 29 17.22 15.50 -5.98
N LEU A 30 18.37 15.48 -6.66
CA LEU A 30 18.72 14.52 -7.69
C LEU A 30 19.78 13.55 -7.14
N VAL A 31 19.32 12.52 -6.42
CA VAL A 31 20.18 11.63 -5.63
C VAL A 31 21.16 10.88 -6.53
N VAL A 32 22.45 11.02 -6.23
CA VAL A 32 23.51 10.23 -6.85
C VAL A 32 23.85 9.06 -5.93
N ALA A 33 23.43 7.86 -6.34
CA ALA A 33 23.61 6.64 -5.54
C ALA A 33 25.07 6.16 -5.53
N ASP A 34 25.81 6.41 -6.61
CA ASP A 34 27.17 5.90 -6.77
C ASP A 34 28.00 6.72 -7.76
N VAL A 35 29.32 6.76 -7.56
CA VAL A 35 30.29 7.40 -8.45
C VAL A 35 31.44 6.42 -8.70
N LYS A 36 31.56 5.93 -9.93
CA LYS A 36 32.54 4.89 -10.30
C LYS A 36 33.52 5.39 -11.36
N PRO A 37 34.84 5.19 -11.20
CA PRO A 37 35.78 5.40 -12.29
C PRO A 37 35.55 4.35 -13.39
N VAL A 38 35.48 4.78 -14.65
CA VAL A 38 35.35 3.92 -15.84
C VAL A 38 36.29 4.45 -16.93
N GLU A 39 37.26 3.63 -17.33
CA GLU A 39 38.33 4.06 -18.25
C GLU A 39 39.03 5.35 -17.75
N ASP A 40 38.92 6.46 -18.48
CA ASP A 40 39.46 7.79 -18.19
C ASP A 40 38.39 8.80 -17.72
N ASP A 41 37.24 8.31 -17.25
CA ASP A 41 36.06 9.09 -16.87
C ASP A 41 35.44 8.59 -15.54
N PHE A 42 34.41 9.29 -15.06
CA PHE A 42 33.59 8.89 -13.92
C PHE A 42 32.13 8.73 -14.34
N CYS A 43 31.55 7.59 -14.00
CA CYS A 43 30.14 7.28 -14.17
C CYS A 43 29.38 7.58 -12.87
N LEU A 44 28.43 8.50 -12.94
CA LEU A 44 27.51 8.82 -11.86
C LEU A 44 26.21 8.03 -12.08
N ASP A 45 25.77 7.25 -11.09
CA ASP A 45 24.47 6.58 -11.12
C ASP A 45 23.44 7.39 -10.34
N ILE A 46 22.49 7.97 -11.07
CA ILE A 46 21.51 8.92 -10.57
C ILE A 46 20.14 8.25 -10.43
N GLU A 47 19.55 8.32 -9.24
CA GLU A 47 18.19 7.87 -8.98
C GLU A 47 17.18 8.93 -9.43
N VAL A 48 16.68 8.78 -10.65
CA VAL A 48 15.71 9.71 -11.23
C VAL A 48 14.30 9.32 -10.77
N THR A 49 13.65 10.23 -10.03
CA THR A 49 12.26 10.08 -9.59
C THR A 49 11.29 10.17 -10.76
N SER A 50 10.07 9.62 -10.61
CA SER A 50 9.10 9.54 -11.71
C SER A 50 8.61 10.89 -12.24
N ASN A 51 8.75 11.97 -11.45
CA ASN A 51 8.40 13.33 -11.84
C ASN A 51 9.50 14.07 -12.63
N ARG A 52 10.70 13.48 -12.78
CA ARG A 52 11.85 14.12 -13.45
C ARG A 52 12.28 13.40 -14.74
N PRO A 53 11.36 13.14 -15.70
CA PRO A 53 11.74 12.52 -16.96
C PRO A 53 12.74 13.35 -17.77
N ASP A 54 12.77 14.67 -17.56
CA ASP A 54 13.76 15.57 -18.14
C ASP A 54 15.20 15.16 -17.80
N CYS A 55 15.42 14.61 -16.60
CA CYS A 55 16.73 14.13 -16.13
C CYS A 55 17.11 12.74 -16.67
N LEU A 56 16.30 12.15 -17.56
CA LEU A 56 16.65 10.91 -18.28
C LEU A 56 17.51 11.15 -19.53
N GLY A 57 18.10 12.35 -19.63
CA GLY A 57 19.12 12.70 -20.61
C GLY A 57 20.21 13.60 -20.02
N VAL A 58 21.39 13.60 -20.63
CA VAL A 58 22.54 14.44 -20.23
C VAL A 58 22.19 15.91 -20.20
N ILE A 59 21.44 16.41 -21.18
CA ILE A 59 21.04 17.82 -21.24
C ILE A 59 20.13 18.20 -20.07
N GLY A 60 19.24 17.31 -19.62
CA GLY A 60 18.41 17.57 -18.44
C GLY A 60 19.23 17.69 -17.17
N ILE A 61 20.16 16.75 -16.95
CA ILE A 61 21.08 16.80 -15.81
C ILE A 61 22.00 18.02 -15.91
N ALA A 62 22.45 18.39 -17.11
CA ALA A 62 23.22 19.59 -17.34
C ALA A 62 22.43 20.87 -16.93
N ARG A 63 21.13 20.95 -17.20
CA ARG A 63 20.29 22.07 -16.71
C ARG A 63 20.26 22.15 -15.18
N GLU A 64 20.23 21.00 -14.50
CA GLU A 64 20.30 20.95 -13.03
C GLU A 64 21.65 21.45 -12.52
N VAL A 65 22.75 20.98 -13.12
CA VAL A 65 24.10 21.42 -12.77
C VAL A 65 24.24 22.92 -13.02
N ALA A 66 23.78 23.42 -14.16
CA ALA A 66 23.78 24.85 -14.49
C ALA A 66 23.04 25.69 -13.45
N ALA A 67 21.88 25.24 -12.98
CA ALA A 67 21.13 25.91 -11.91
C ALA A 67 21.87 25.92 -10.56
N ILE A 68 22.59 24.84 -10.23
CA ILE A 68 23.39 24.73 -9.01
C ILE A 68 24.61 25.66 -9.05
N VAL A 69 25.36 25.68 -10.16
CA VAL A 69 26.62 26.44 -10.25
C VAL A 69 26.45 27.88 -10.73
N GLY A 70 25.25 28.25 -11.20
CA GLY A 70 24.96 29.59 -11.73
C GLY A 70 25.48 29.83 -13.15
N GLU A 71 25.55 28.79 -13.98
CA GLU A 71 26.06 28.83 -15.35
C GLU A 71 24.94 28.56 -16.37
N SER A 72 25.26 28.63 -17.67
CA SER A 72 24.32 28.33 -18.75
C SER A 72 24.65 27.03 -19.48
N VAL A 73 23.62 26.32 -19.94
CA VAL A 73 23.77 25.11 -20.75
C VAL A 73 24.15 25.45 -22.20
N ARG A 74 25.18 24.79 -22.71
CA ARG A 74 25.61 24.81 -24.12
C ARG A 74 24.92 23.69 -24.88
N PHE A 75 24.10 24.05 -25.86
CA PHE A 75 23.39 23.07 -26.70
C PHE A 75 24.27 22.61 -27.88
N PRO A 76 24.17 21.34 -28.29
CA PRO A 76 24.95 20.79 -29.39
C PRO A 76 24.45 21.32 -30.75
N GLU A 77 25.36 21.43 -31.72
CA GLU A 77 24.99 21.81 -33.09
C GLU A 77 24.12 20.73 -33.76
N THR A 78 23.07 21.18 -34.43
CA THR A 78 22.14 20.34 -35.21
C THR A 78 22.12 20.69 -36.70
N ASN A 79 22.86 21.71 -37.13
CA ASN A 79 22.85 22.19 -38.51
C ASN A 79 23.55 21.20 -39.47
N PHE A 80 22.92 20.89 -40.60
CA PHE A 80 23.50 20.08 -41.67
C PHE A 80 23.02 20.53 -43.05
N ILE A 81 23.80 20.22 -44.08
CA ILE A 81 23.42 20.45 -45.49
C ILE A 81 22.53 19.29 -45.96
N THR A 82 21.40 19.63 -46.57
CA THR A 82 20.45 18.70 -47.20
C THR A 82 20.71 18.53 -48.69
N THR A 83 20.29 17.40 -49.26
CA THR A 83 20.38 17.10 -50.70
C THR A 83 18.98 17.05 -51.31
N ASP A 84 18.75 17.81 -52.38
CA ASP A 84 17.43 18.01 -53.00
C ASP A 84 17.40 17.40 -54.42
N ASN A 85 17.36 16.07 -54.50
CA ASN A 85 17.43 15.32 -55.78
C ASN A 85 16.09 14.64 -56.14
N GLY A 86 14.93 15.13 -55.68
CA GLY A 86 13.64 14.43 -55.83
C GLY A 86 13.50 13.16 -54.97
N ILE A 87 14.55 12.87 -54.19
CA ILE A 87 14.71 11.78 -53.24
C ILE A 87 13.61 11.77 -52.15
N SER A 88 13.00 12.91 -51.84
CA SER A 88 11.98 13.09 -50.80
C SER A 88 10.57 12.58 -51.13
N GLN A 89 10.24 12.32 -52.40
CA GLN A 89 8.88 11.94 -52.81
C GLN A 89 8.56 10.43 -52.62
N ALA A 90 9.51 9.62 -52.15
CA ALA A 90 9.38 8.16 -52.16
C ALA A 90 8.68 7.57 -50.92
N VAL A 91 8.52 8.32 -49.83
CA VAL A 91 8.00 7.80 -48.56
C VAL A 91 6.72 8.52 -48.14
N ALA A 92 5.71 7.77 -47.69
CA ALA A 92 4.48 8.33 -47.13
C ALA A 92 4.42 8.07 -45.61
N VAL A 93 4.27 9.13 -44.80
CA VAL A 93 4.13 9.03 -43.35
C VAL A 93 2.78 9.59 -42.91
N SER A 94 2.04 8.84 -42.09
CA SER A 94 0.74 9.26 -41.57
C SER A 94 0.51 8.76 -40.14
N VAL A 95 -0.15 9.59 -39.34
CA VAL A 95 -0.57 9.28 -37.97
C VAL A 95 -2.10 9.22 -37.93
N GLU A 96 -2.67 8.04 -37.71
CA GLU A 96 -4.13 7.85 -37.62
C GLU A 96 -4.67 8.19 -36.23
N ASP A 97 -3.85 8.03 -35.19
CA ASP A 97 -4.22 8.25 -33.78
C ASP A 97 -3.40 9.40 -33.15
N PRO A 98 -3.68 10.68 -33.48
CA PRO A 98 -2.90 11.84 -32.99
C PRO A 98 -3.02 12.07 -31.47
N ILE A 99 -3.97 11.42 -30.81
CA ILE A 99 -4.07 11.43 -29.34
C ILE A 99 -2.95 10.60 -28.71
N PHE A 100 -2.64 9.44 -29.30
CA PHE A 100 -1.60 8.54 -28.78
C PHE A 100 -0.22 8.83 -29.35
N CYS A 101 -0.15 9.52 -30.50
CA CYS A 101 1.09 10.06 -31.06
C CYS A 101 0.91 11.54 -31.46
N PRO A 102 1.03 12.48 -30.51
CA PRO A 102 0.81 13.90 -30.75
C PRO A 102 1.86 14.57 -31.65
N ARG A 103 3.06 13.98 -31.77
CA ARG A 103 4.10 14.43 -32.70
C ARG A 103 4.90 13.27 -33.22
N TYR A 104 5.11 13.21 -34.53
CA TYR A 104 5.91 12.19 -35.19
C TYR A 104 6.80 12.83 -36.26
N THR A 105 8.10 12.63 -36.15
CA THR A 105 9.08 13.08 -37.14
C THR A 105 9.72 11.90 -37.86
N ALA A 106 9.92 12.05 -39.17
CA ALA A 106 10.66 11.09 -39.99
C ALA A 106 11.62 11.82 -40.93
N ARG A 107 12.87 11.36 -40.97
CA ARG A 107 13.91 11.88 -41.88
C ARG A 107 14.50 10.74 -42.69
N VAL A 108 14.61 10.94 -44.00
CA VAL A 108 15.22 9.93 -44.87
C VAL A 108 16.68 10.28 -45.11
N ILE A 109 17.56 9.29 -44.95
CA ILE A 109 19.00 9.43 -45.12
C ILE A 109 19.49 8.33 -46.06
N TYR A 110 20.08 8.72 -47.17
CA TYR A 110 20.52 7.83 -48.25
C TYR A 110 22.03 7.63 -48.24
N HIS A 111 22.46 6.57 -48.92
CA HIS A 111 23.88 6.31 -49.23
C HIS A 111 24.80 6.27 -48.01
N LEU A 112 24.29 5.83 -46.85
CA LEU A 112 25.09 5.73 -45.64
C LEU A 112 25.94 4.45 -45.63
N THR A 113 27.03 4.50 -44.87
CA THR A 113 27.86 3.32 -44.57
C THR A 113 27.68 2.91 -43.11
N VAL A 114 27.12 1.71 -42.89
CA VAL A 114 27.08 1.08 -41.56
C VAL A 114 28.47 0.55 -41.21
N LYS A 115 29.02 1.00 -40.10
CA LYS A 115 30.37 0.64 -39.62
C LYS A 115 30.47 0.85 -38.10
N PRO A 116 31.55 0.41 -37.43
CA PRO A 116 31.77 0.75 -36.03
C PRO A 116 31.74 2.26 -35.77
N SER A 117 31.17 2.66 -34.63
CA SER A 117 31.07 4.06 -34.20
C SER A 117 32.45 4.67 -33.91
N PRO A 118 32.61 6.00 -33.97
CA PRO A 118 33.84 6.65 -33.51
C PRO A 118 34.18 6.33 -32.06
N GLU A 119 35.48 6.29 -31.72
CA GLU A 119 35.95 5.88 -30.38
C GLU A 119 35.35 6.71 -29.24
N TRP A 120 35.22 8.03 -29.44
CA TRP A 120 34.65 8.94 -28.44
C TRP A 120 33.21 8.58 -28.06
N MET A 121 32.39 8.13 -29.02
CA MET A 121 31.00 7.75 -28.80
C MET A 121 30.94 6.39 -28.10
N GLN A 122 31.78 5.45 -28.55
CA GLN A 122 31.86 4.14 -27.91
C GLN A 122 32.27 4.23 -26.44
N LYS A 123 33.24 5.10 -26.10
CA LYS A 123 33.67 5.35 -24.72
C LYS A 123 32.52 5.84 -23.84
N ARG A 124 31.75 6.82 -24.31
CA ARG A 124 30.58 7.35 -23.57
C ARG A 124 29.51 6.30 -23.34
N LEU A 125 29.19 5.52 -24.38
CA LEU A 125 28.20 4.43 -24.27
C LEU A 125 28.67 3.38 -23.27
N ARG A 126 29.95 2.96 -23.31
CA ARG A 126 30.50 2.02 -22.32
C ARG A 126 30.50 2.59 -20.90
N CYS A 127 30.83 3.86 -20.73
CA CYS A 127 30.82 4.55 -19.43
C CYS A 127 29.44 4.43 -18.74
N ILE A 128 28.37 4.61 -19.50
CA ILE A 128 26.98 4.50 -18.99
C ILE A 128 26.42 3.07 -19.03
N GLY A 129 27.23 2.07 -19.39
CA GLY A 129 26.88 0.65 -19.39
C GLY A 129 26.17 0.13 -20.65
N LEU A 130 26.14 0.91 -21.73
CA LEU A 130 25.63 0.48 -23.03
C LEU A 130 26.74 -0.14 -23.88
N ARG A 131 26.44 -1.26 -24.53
CA ARG A 131 27.37 -1.93 -25.45
C ARG A 131 27.24 -1.30 -26.85
N PRO A 132 28.34 -0.77 -27.43
CA PRO A 132 28.34 -0.32 -28.82
C PRO A 132 28.03 -1.45 -29.81
N VAL A 133 27.29 -1.14 -30.87
CA VAL A 133 26.84 -2.08 -31.91
C VAL A 133 27.34 -1.64 -33.28
N ASN A 134 26.78 -0.55 -33.81
CA ASN A 134 27.19 0.08 -35.06
C ASN A 134 26.83 1.57 -35.00
N ASN A 135 27.42 2.38 -35.88
CA ASN A 135 27.23 3.82 -35.91
C ASN A 135 25.78 4.28 -35.95
N ILE A 136 24.86 3.57 -36.59
CA ILE A 136 23.45 3.99 -36.65
C ILE A 136 22.73 3.74 -35.32
N VAL A 137 22.80 2.51 -34.80
CA VAL A 137 22.18 2.13 -33.52
C VAL A 137 22.79 2.89 -32.35
N ASP A 138 24.11 3.07 -32.38
CA ASP A 138 24.83 3.80 -31.34
C ASP A 138 24.46 5.27 -31.35
N ILE A 139 24.23 5.89 -32.52
CA ILE A 139 23.76 7.29 -32.60
C ILE A 139 22.36 7.42 -32.01
N THR A 140 21.41 6.52 -32.33
CA THR A 140 20.06 6.60 -31.76
C THR A 140 20.09 6.44 -30.23
N ASN A 141 20.92 5.53 -29.71
CA ASN A 141 21.11 5.35 -28.26
C ASN A 141 21.82 6.55 -27.64
N TYR A 142 22.87 7.05 -28.29
CA TYR A 142 23.64 8.20 -27.84
C TYR A 142 22.75 9.44 -27.72
N VAL A 143 21.97 9.76 -28.77
CA VAL A 143 21.08 10.92 -28.76
C VAL A 143 19.93 10.75 -27.78
N MET A 144 19.39 9.54 -27.61
CA MET A 144 18.43 9.24 -26.53
C MET A 144 19.03 9.53 -25.14
N MET A 145 20.28 9.12 -24.90
CA MET A 145 20.95 9.39 -23.62
C MET A 145 21.37 10.86 -23.50
N GLU A 146 21.67 11.54 -24.61
CA GLU A 146 22.03 12.97 -24.66
C GLU A 146 20.83 13.86 -24.31
N THR A 147 19.68 13.59 -24.94
CA THR A 147 18.50 14.47 -24.94
C THR A 147 17.35 13.98 -24.06
N GLY A 148 17.31 12.69 -23.74
CA GLY A 148 16.17 12.05 -23.10
C GLY A 148 15.06 11.62 -24.07
N GLN A 149 15.20 11.89 -25.37
CA GLN A 149 14.21 11.56 -26.39
C GLN A 149 14.59 10.27 -27.14
N PRO A 150 13.84 9.17 -27.00
CA PRO A 150 14.12 7.96 -27.78
C PRO A 150 13.95 8.19 -29.28
N LEU A 151 14.80 7.53 -30.06
CA LEU A 151 14.76 7.50 -31.52
C LEU A 151 14.83 6.06 -32.02
N HIS A 152 14.43 5.87 -33.27
CA HIS A 152 14.62 4.60 -33.96
C HIS A 152 15.07 4.82 -35.40
N ALA A 153 15.78 3.87 -35.97
CA ALA A 153 16.17 3.89 -37.38
C ALA A 153 15.69 2.60 -38.03
N PHE A 154 14.83 2.75 -39.03
CA PHE A 154 14.38 1.64 -39.86
C PHE A 154 15.25 1.53 -41.11
N ASP A 155 15.56 0.31 -41.53
CA ASP A 155 16.08 0.07 -42.87
C ASP A 155 14.99 0.39 -43.90
N LEU A 156 15.20 1.48 -44.65
CA LEU A 156 14.22 2.01 -45.59
C LEU A 156 13.92 0.99 -46.70
N ASP A 157 14.90 0.20 -47.10
CA ASP A 157 14.76 -0.77 -48.18
C ASP A 157 13.89 -1.97 -47.75
N LYS A 158 13.65 -2.14 -46.45
CA LYS A 158 12.80 -3.20 -45.86
C LYS A 158 11.38 -2.75 -45.54
N ILE A 159 11.07 -1.45 -45.60
CA ILE A 159 9.73 -0.92 -45.34
C ILE A 159 8.82 -1.21 -46.55
N ALA A 160 7.78 -2.01 -46.36
CA ALA A 160 6.85 -2.32 -47.44
C ALA A 160 6.08 -1.08 -47.90
N GLU A 161 6.00 -0.91 -49.23
CA GLU A 161 5.30 0.20 -49.89
C GLU A 161 5.87 1.59 -49.53
N GLN A 162 7.06 1.65 -48.93
CA GLN A 162 7.69 2.88 -48.47
C GLN A 162 6.73 3.75 -47.64
N LYS A 163 5.90 3.11 -46.82
CA LYS A 163 4.87 3.76 -46.03
C LYS A 163 5.11 3.52 -44.56
N ILE A 164 4.92 4.55 -43.75
CA ILE A 164 4.87 4.48 -42.29
C ILE A 164 3.50 4.95 -41.82
N LEU A 165 2.85 4.10 -41.02
CA LEU A 165 1.53 4.32 -40.47
C LEU A 165 1.54 4.12 -38.96
N VAL A 166 1.32 5.21 -38.21
CA VAL A 166 1.17 5.14 -36.76
C VAL A 166 -0.30 4.96 -36.45
N ARG A 167 -0.67 3.78 -35.95
CA ARG A 167 -2.06 3.36 -35.73
C ARG A 167 -2.18 2.35 -34.62
N LYS A 168 -3.40 2.07 -34.17
CA LYS A 168 -3.67 0.88 -33.34
C LYS A 168 -3.39 -0.43 -34.07
N ALA A 169 -3.01 -1.44 -33.30
CA ALA A 169 -2.89 -2.80 -33.77
C ALA A 169 -4.27 -3.35 -34.19
N ARG A 170 -4.26 -4.29 -35.12
CA ARG A 170 -5.46 -4.99 -35.60
C ARG A 170 -5.53 -6.38 -34.96
N ILE A 171 -6.74 -6.93 -34.87
CA ILE A 171 -6.96 -8.26 -34.32
C ILE A 171 -6.15 -9.29 -35.11
N GLY A 172 -5.37 -10.11 -34.40
CA GLY A 172 -4.53 -11.16 -35.00
C GLY A 172 -3.17 -10.69 -35.50
N GLU A 173 -2.82 -9.41 -35.32
CA GLU A 173 -1.46 -8.95 -35.62
C GLU A 173 -0.45 -9.49 -34.59
N GLU A 174 0.74 -9.78 -35.08
CA GLU A 174 1.88 -10.21 -34.28
C GLU A 174 3.15 -9.48 -34.76
N ILE A 175 4.15 -9.42 -33.88
CA ILE A 175 5.47 -8.89 -34.22
C ILE A 175 6.57 -9.74 -33.60
N VAL A 176 7.67 -9.89 -34.33
CA VAL A 176 8.94 -10.38 -33.79
C VAL A 176 9.76 -9.16 -33.39
N ALA A 177 9.87 -8.91 -32.08
CA ALA A 177 10.64 -7.79 -31.56
C ALA A 177 12.16 -8.03 -31.74
N LEU A 178 12.97 -6.97 -31.64
CA LEU A 178 14.43 -7.04 -31.82
C LEU A 178 15.12 -8.07 -30.90
N ASN A 179 14.56 -8.34 -29.72
CA ASN A 179 15.06 -9.38 -28.81
C ASN A 179 14.73 -10.82 -29.27
N GLY A 180 14.08 -10.98 -30.42
CA GLY A 180 13.67 -12.27 -31.00
C GLY A 180 12.35 -12.81 -30.44
N ALA A 181 11.73 -12.17 -29.45
CA ALA A 181 10.46 -12.63 -28.89
C ALA A 181 9.30 -12.32 -29.84
N ARG A 182 8.47 -13.33 -30.10
CA ARG A 182 7.22 -13.18 -30.84
C ARG A 182 6.12 -12.74 -29.88
N ARG A 183 5.41 -11.67 -30.22
CA ARG A 183 4.35 -11.07 -29.39
C ARG A 183 3.06 -10.90 -30.17
N ALA A 184 1.96 -11.36 -29.60
CA ALA A 184 0.62 -11.02 -30.07
C ALA A 184 0.29 -9.57 -29.70
N LEU A 185 -0.29 -8.83 -30.65
CA LEU A 185 -0.67 -7.44 -30.48
C LEU A 185 -2.17 -7.33 -30.31
N PHE A 186 -2.60 -6.50 -29.35
CA PHE A 186 -4.00 -6.32 -29.01
C PHE A 186 -4.53 -4.97 -29.52
N PRO A 187 -5.83 -4.84 -29.85
CA PRO A 187 -6.36 -3.65 -30.55
C PRO A 187 -6.23 -2.30 -29.82
N ASP A 188 -5.90 -2.30 -28.53
CA ASP A 188 -5.65 -1.10 -27.73
C ASP A 188 -4.17 -0.64 -27.76
N MET A 189 -3.29 -1.43 -28.37
CA MET A 189 -1.87 -1.15 -28.51
C MET A 189 -1.59 -0.27 -29.74
N LEU A 190 -0.77 0.75 -29.59
CA LEU A 190 -0.26 1.58 -30.68
C LEU A 190 0.96 0.90 -31.31
N VAL A 191 0.99 0.87 -32.63
CA VAL A 191 2.07 0.29 -33.43
C VAL A 191 2.52 1.29 -34.49
N ILE A 192 3.76 1.13 -34.93
CA ILE A 192 4.24 1.71 -36.16
C ILE A 192 4.19 0.58 -37.19
N ALA A 193 3.44 0.77 -38.27
CA ALA A 193 3.25 -0.23 -39.31
C ALA A 193 3.79 0.28 -40.65
N ASP A 194 4.20 -0.64 -41.50
CA ASP A 194 4.42 -0.35 -42.92
C ASP A 194 3.10 -0.50 -43.72
N GLY A 195 3.17 -0.50 -45.05
CA GLY A 195 2.00 -0.71 -45.92
C GLY A 195 1.25 -2.03 -45.67
N LYS A 196 1.87 -3.02 -45.01
CA LYS A 196 1.35 -4.39 -44.88
C LYS A 196 1.22 -4.87 -43.44
N LYS A 197 2.13 -4.51 -42.53
CA LYS A 197 2.24 -5.12 -41.19
C LYS A 197 2.91 -4.19 -40.16
N PRO A 198 2.78 -4.48 -38.85
CA PRO A 198 3.54 -3.78 -37.81
C PRO A 198 5.05 -3.97 -37.98
N VAL A 199 5.80 -2.88 -37.84
CA VAL A 199 7.28 -2.83 -37.90
C VAL A 199 7.90 -2.37 -36.59
N ALA A 200 7.13 -1.80 -35.66
CA ALA A 200 7.54 -1.57 -34.27
C ALA A 200 6.33 -1.51 -33.33
N ILE A 201 6.59 -1.81 -32.06
CA ILE A 201 5.68 -1.50 -30.96
C ILE A 201 5.98 -0.07 -30.51
N ALA A 202 5.06 0.85 -30.74
CA ALA A 202 5.29 2.28 -30.59
C ALA A 202 5.79 2.62 -29.18
N GLY A 203 6.94 3.31 -29.11
CA GLY A 203 7.57 3.72 -27.84
C GLY A 203 8.19 2.59 -27.01
N ILE A 204 8.20 1.34 -27.48
CA ILE A 204 8.69 0.20 -26.69
C ILE A 204 9.85 -0.49 -27.37
N MET A 205 9.66 -1.04 -28.56
CA MET A 205 10.70 -1.83 -29.24
C MET A 205 10.45 -1.94 -30.75
N GLY A 206 11.52 -1.80 -31.52
CA GLY A 206 11.52 -2.06 -32.96
C GLY A 206 11.24 -3.53 -33.29
N GLY A 207 10.76 -3.79 -34.50
CA GLY A 207 10.63 -5.11 -35.08
C GLY A 207 11.95 -5.56 -35.73
N LYS A 208 12.18 -6.87 -35.71
CA LYS A 208 13.40 -7.47 -36.26
C LYS A 208 13.49 -7.36 -37.80
N GLU A 209 12.36 -7.31 -38.48
CA GLU A 209 12.30 -7.38 -39.94
C GLU A 209 12.73 -6.08 -40.64
N THR A 210 12.68 -4.95 -39.94
CA THR A 210 13.10 -3.63 -40.44
C THR A 210 14.38 -3.13 -39.75
N GLU A 211 15.07 -4.01 -39.03
CA GLU A 211 16.32 -3.73 -38.34
C GLU A 211 17.44 -3.33 -39.32
N VAL A 212 18.26 -2.34 -38.92
CA VAL A 212 19.46 -1.93 -39.66
C VAL A 212 20.52 -3.04 -39.58
N SER A 213 21.03 -3.45 -40.74
CA SER A 213 22.10 -4.44 -40.88
C SER A 213 23.35 -3.83 -41.56
N GLU A 214 24.45 -4.58 -41.62
CA GLU A 214 25.70 -4.12 -42.28
C GLU A 214 25.50 -3.76 -43.77
N THR A 215 24.49 -4.36 -44.39
CA THR A 215 24.09 -4.12 -45.79
C THR A 215 23.21 -2.89 -45.99
N THR A 216 22.66 -2.30 -44.92
CA THR A 216 21.75 -1.16 -45.04
C THR A 216 22.47 0.05 -45.64
N ARG A 217 21.81 0.74 -46.58
CA ARG A 217 22.32 1.95 -47.23
C ARG A 217 21.38 3.14 -47.10
N ASN A 218 20.10 2.87 -46.87
CA ASN A 218 19.06 3.89 -46.76
C ASN A 218 18.29 3.65 -45.47
N ILE A 219 18.05 4.71 -44.69
CA ILE A 219 17.29 4.60 -43.44
C ILE A 219 16.19 5.66 -43.37
N LEU A 220 15.15 5.31 -42.61
CA LEU A 220 14.17 6.25 -42.08
C LEU A 220 14.43 6.42 -40.58
N LEU A 221 14.88 7.62 -40.21
CA LEU A 221 15.09 8.02 -38.82
C LEU A 221 13.77 8.53 -38.23
N GLU A 222 13.29 7.85 -37.20
CA GLU A 222 12.13 8.20 -36.39
C GLU A 222 12.54 8.98 -35.13
N SER A 223 11.80 10.04 -34.84
CA SER A 223 11.63 10.54 -33.46
C SER A 223 10.18 10.92 -33.23
N ALA A 224 9.57 10.46 -32.14
CA ALA A 224 8.15 10.64 -31.88
C ALA A 224 7.87 10.88 -30.40
N GLN A 225 6.69 11.43 -30.11
CA GLN A 225 6.13 11.46 -28.76
C GLN A 225 4.94 10.51 -28.71
N PHE A 226 4.86 9.72 -27.63
CA PHE A 226 3.77 8.78 -27.38
C PHE A 226 3.08 9.08 -26.04
N GLU A 227 1.80 8.75 -25.93
CA GLU A 227 1.02 8.94 -24.69
C GLU A 227 1.54 7.99 -23.58
N PRO A 228 1.99 8.51 -22.42
CA PRO A 228 2.67 7.71 -21.41
C PRO A 228 1.86 6.52 -20.86
N GLY A 229 0.55 6.72 -20.65
CA GLY A 229 -0.35 5.69 -20.13
C GLY A 229 -0.51 4.51 -21.09
N GLN A 230 -0.59 4.78 -22.39
CA GLN A 230 -0.64 3.78 -23.46
C GLN A 230 0.64 2.96 -23.47
N VAL A 231 1.82 3.60 -23.48
CA VAL A 231 3.11 2.89 -23.49
C VAL A 231 3.24 2.01 -22.26
N ARG A 232 2.85 2.52 -21.08
CA ARG A 232 2.91 1.77 -19.81
C ARG A 232 2.01 0.54 -19.80
N ARG A 233 0.78 0.65 -20.31
CA ARG A 233 -0.15 -0.49 -20.41
C ARG A 233 0.40 -1.54 -21.38
N THR A 234 0.87 -1.13 -22.54
CA THR A 234 1.41 -2.05 -23.56
C THR A 234 2.70 -2.74 -23.09
N SER A 235 3.65 -1.99 -22.52
CA SER A 235 4.90 -2.48 -21.91
C SER A 235 4.64 -3.57 -20.87
N ARG A 236 3.74 -3.30 -19.92
CA ARG A 236 3.33 -4.27 -18.88
C ARG A 236 2.58 -5.48 -19.44
N SER A 237 1.64 -5.26 -20.36
CA SER A 237 0.85 -6.35 -20.96
C SER A 237 1.72 -7.32 -21.78
N LEU A 238 2.76 -6.82 -22.44
CA LEU A 238 3.69 -7.63 -23.23
C LEU A 238 4.87 -8.16 -22.43
N GLY A 239 5.09 -7.67 -21.20
CA GLY A 239 6.24 -8.01 -20.38
C GLY A 239 7.57 -7.59 -21.00
N ILE A 240 7.60 -6.43 -21.67
CA ILE A 240 8.79 -5.86 -22.31
C ILE A 240 9.11 -4.53 -21.66
N ALA A 241 10.29 -4.40 -21.07
CA ALA A 241 10.83 -3.14 -20.59
C ALA A 241 12.07 -2.76 -21.41
N SER A 242 12.16 -1.52 -21.87
CA SER A 242 13.30 -0.98 -22.61
C SER A 242 13.67 0.42 -22.12
N ASP A 243 14.86 0.91 -22.47
CA ASP A 243 15.27 2.29 -22.19
C ASP A 243 14.33 3.32 -22.84
N SER A 244 13.74 2.98 -23.99
CA SER A 244 12.74 3.79 -24.69
C SER A 244 11.42 3.80 -23.92
N SER A 245 10.90 2.62 -23.55
CA SER A 245 9.62 2.53 -22.82
C SER A 245 9.73 3.25 -21.48
N TYR A 246 10.85 3.09 -20.77
CA TYR A 246 11.09 3.75 -19.49
C TYR A 246 10.95 5.28 -19.56
N ARG A 247 11.40 5.91 -20.66
CA ARG A 247 11.28 7.36 -20.91
C ARG A 247 9.87 7.74 -21.32
N PHE A 248 9.30 7.07 -22.32
CA PHE A 248 7.95 7.40 -22.79
C PHE A 248 6.87 7.18 -21.72
N GLU A 249 7.00 6.17 -20.87
CA GLU A 249 6.08 5.90 -19.74
C GLU A 249 6.05 7.03 -18.69
N ARG A 250 7.06 7.91 -18.68
CA ARG A 250 7.14 9.10 -17.82
C ARG A 250 6.89 10.41 -18.56
N GLY A 251 6.79 10.35 -19.89
CA GLY A 251 6.62 11.49 -20.79
C GLY A 251 7.94 12.04 -21.31
N THR A 252 7.95 12.41 -22.59
CA THR A 252 9.07 13.12 -23.24
C THR A 252 8.63 14.53 -23.65
N ASP A 253 9.59 15.40 -23.91
CA ASP A 253 9.33 16.80 -24.28
C ASP A 253 8.86 16.92 -25.73
N TYR A 254 7.72 17.58 -25.94
CA TYR A 254 7.11 17.80 -27.26
C TYR A 254 8.05 18.56 -28.20
N GLU A 255 8.80 19.54 -27.68
CA GLU A 255 9.72 20.35 -28.50
C GLU A 255 11.04 19.62 -28.79
N SER A 256 11.43 18.68 -27.93
CA SER A 256 12.66 17.90 -28.11
C SER A 256 12.62 16.92 -29.27
N VAL A 257 11.43 16.54 -29.77
CA VAL A 257 11.26 15.52 -30.81
C VAL A 257 12.04 15.88 -32.08
N ASP A 258 11.84 17.08 -32.63
CA ASP A 258 12.56 17.48 -33.85
C ASP A 258 14.03 17.82 -33.55
N PHE A 259 14.31 18.41 -32.39
CA PHE A 259 15.69 18.70 -31.98
C PHE A 259 16.55 17.43 -31.94
N ALA A 260 16.05 16.37 -31.30
CA ALA A 260 16.73 15.07 -31.24
C ALA A 260 16.84 14.43 -32.63
N SER A 261 15.80 14.54 -33.46
CA SER A 261 15.81 14.07 -34.85
C SER A 261 16.91 14.75 -35.68
N GLN A 262 17.05 16.07 -35.58
CA GLN A 262 18.11 16.83 -36.26
C GLN A 262 19.50 16.47 -35.72
N ARG A 263 19.64 16.33 -34.40
CA ARG A 263 20.89 15.96 -33.74
C ARG A 263 21.38 14.58 -34.20
N ALA A 264 20.50 13.59 -34.26
CA ALA A 264 20.82 12.27 -34.76
C ALA A 264 21.16 12.30 -36.26
N ALA A 265 20.40 13.02 -37.09
CA ALA A 265 20.69 13.17 -38.51
C ALA A 265 22.08 13.80 -38.74
N ARG A 266 22.44 14.82 -37.96
CA ARG A 266 23.77 15.44 -38.01
C ARG A 266 24.88 14.44 -37.71
N LEU A 267 24.76 13.70 -36.61
CA LEU A 267 25.75 12.69 -36.22
C LEU A 267 25.85 11.56 -37.24
N ILE A 268 24.73 11.15 -37.84
CA ILE A 268 24.70 10.13 -38.90
C ILE A 268 25.51 10.66 -40.09
N LYS A 269 25.25 11.89 -40.54
CA LYS A 269 26.04 12.49 -41.63
C LYS A 269 27.53 12.51 -41.32
N ASP A 270 27.91 12.97 -40.13
CA ASP A 270 29.33 13.07 -39.73
C ASP A 270 30.01 11.70 -39.61
N CYS A 271 29.30 10.68 -39.13
CA CYS A 271 29.88 9.37 -38.82
C CYS A 271 29.76 8.36 -39.98
N SER A 272 28.72 8.45 -40.82
CA SER A 272 28.39 7.48 -41.86
C SER A 272 28.45 8.03 -43.29
N GLY A 273 28.61 9.36 -43.46
CA GLY A 273 28.69 10.01 -44.76
C GLY A 273 27.35 10.13 -45.51
N GLY A 274 26.22 9.86 -44.85
CA GLY A 274 24.90 9.80 -45.49
C GLY A 274 24.39 11.15 -46.02
N GLU A 275 23.57 11.09 -47.06
CA GLU A 275 22.90 12.22 -47.68
C GLU A 275 21.50 12.42 -47.08
N ILE A 276 21.30 13.51 -46.36
CA ILE A 276 20.03 13.82 -45.69
C ILE A 276 19.08 14.46 -46.71
N ALA A 277 17.88 13.89 -46.88
CA ALA A 277 16.87 14.45 -47.75
C ALA A 277 16.41 15.86 -47.31
N SER A 278 16.05 16.71 -48.26
CA SER A 278 15.58 18.08 -48.04
C SER A 278 14.29 18.18 -47.23
N VAL A 279 13.38 17.21 -47.39
CA VAL A 279 12.08 17.19 -46.72
C VAL A 279 12.14 16.26 -45.51
N ALA A 280 11.80 16.80 -44.34
CA ALA A 280 11.47 16.02 -43.15
C ALA A 280 9.95 16.00 -42.96
N PHE A 281 9.40 14.85 -42.57
CA PHE A 281 8.02 14.78 -42.11
C PHE A 281 8.00 15.21 -40.64
N ASP A 282 7.18 16.19 -40.27
CA ASP A 282 6.93 16.61 -38.88
C ASP A 282 5.41 16.74 -38.70
N ILE A 283 4.77 15.63 -38.34
CA ILE A 283 3.33 15.54 -38.15
C ILE A 283 3.02 15.97 -36.72
N LYS A 284 2.19 17.00 -36.57
CA LYS A 284 1.84 17.62 -35.28
C LYS A 284 0.34 17.61 -35.04
N SER A 285 -0.05 17.34 -33.79
CA SER A 285 -1.39 17.63 -33.27
C SER A 285 -1.48 19.09 -32.80
N GLU A 286 -2.66 19.72 -32.92
CA GLU A 286 -2.91 21.14 -32.55
C GLU A 286 -2.82 21.45 -31.03
N ARG A 287 -2.56 20.46 -30.17
CA ARG A 287 -2.83 20.51 -28.72
C ARG A 287 -1.73 21.06 -27.79
N HIS A 288 -0.71 21.77 -28.27
CA HIS A 288 0.38 22.23 -27.39
C HIS A 288 0.28 23.72 -27.04
N GLU A 289 -0.25 24.03 -25.84
CA GLU A 289 -0.21 25.37 -25.24
C GLU A 289 0.79 25.41 -24.08
N ALA A 290 1.65 26.43 -24.07
CA ALA A 290 2.62 26.64 -23.00
C ALA A 290 1.93 27.02 -21.69
N LYS A 291 2.25 26.32 -20.60
CA LYS A 291 1.66 26.58 -19.28
C LYS A 291 2.26 27.84 -18.67
N LYS A 292 1.41 28.68 -18.08
CA LYS A 292 1.82 29.88 -17.33
C LYS A 292 1.47 29.72 -15.87
N ILE A 293 2.41 30.02 -14.97
CA ILE A 293 2.23 29.89 -13.53
C ILE A 293 2.79 31.13 -12.83
N THR A 294 2.04 31.63 -11.86
CA THR A 294 2.45 32.74 -11.01
C THR A 294 2.99 32.24 -9.67
N LEU A 295 4.22 32.65 -9.32
CA LEU A 295 4.85 32.44 -8.02
C LEU A 295 4.73 33.70 -7.17
N ARG A 296 3.97 33.67 -6.07
CA ARG A 296 3.88 34.79 -5.13
C ARG A 296 4.97 34.69 -4.08
N LEU A 297 5.81 35.71 -3.94
CA LEU A 297 6.93 35.72 -2.99
C LEU A 297 6.47 35.54 -1.54
N LYS A 298 5.35 36.17 -1.17
CA LYS A 298 4.72 35.99 0.15
C LYS A 298 4.35 34.53 0.42
N ARG A 299 3.91 33.78 -0.60
CA ARG A 299 3.54 32.37 -0.45
C ARG A 299 4.78 31.49 -0.34
N LEU A 300 5.81 31.76 -1.15
CA LEU A 300 7.13 31.13 -1.04
C LEU A 300 7.68 31.23 0.38
N HIS A 301 7.75 32.44 0.95
CA HIS A 301 8.27 32.66 2.30
C HIS A 301 7.41 32.00 3.38
N ALA A 302 6.07 32.05 3.24
CA ALA A 302 5.17 31.42 4.19
C ALA A 302 5.28 29.89 4.22
N ILE A 303 5.56 29.27 3.07
CA ILE A 303 5.75 27.81 2.97
C ILE A 303 7.12 27.40 3.50
N LEU A 304 8.19 28.10 3.09
CA LEU A 304 9.56 27.74 3.49
C LEU A 304 9.89 28.18 4.92
N GLY A 305 9.14 29.14 5.49
CA GLY A 305 9.46 29.70 6.80
C GLY A 305 10.75 30.52 6.81
N LEU A 306 11.24 30.93 5.64
CA LEU A 306 12.43 31.78 5.47
C LEU A 306 12.23 32.75 4.30
N GLU A 307 12.92 33.88 4.35
CA GLU A 307 12.87 34.89 3.30
C GLU A 307 14.00 34.67 2.29
N ILE A 308 13.62 34.29 1.06
CA ILE A 308 14.53 34.21 -0.09
C ILE A 308 14.45 35.51 -0.88
N LYS A 309 15.60 36.12 -1.17
CA LYS A 309 15.71 37.33 -1.98
C LYS A 309 15.15 37.08 -3.39
N ARG A 310 14.38 38.04 -3.90
CA ARG A 310 13.75 38.00 -5.23
C ARG A 310 14.75 37.71 -6.35
N ASP A 311 15.91 38.36 -6.36
CA ASP A 311 16.93 38.16 -7.39
C ASP A 311 17.44 36.71 -7.42
N VAL A 312 17.64 36.11 -6.24
CA VAL A 312 18.03 34.69 -6.12
C VAL A 312 16.93 33.77 -6.66
N THR A 313 15.66 34.07 -6.37
CA THR A 313 14.53 33.33 -6.92
C THR A 313 14.47 33.42 -8.44
N LEU A 314 14.70 34.61 -9.01
CA LEU A 314 14.73 34.82 -10.46
C LEU A 314 15.86 34.07 -11.13
N ASP A 315 17.07 34.12 -10.56
CA ASP A 315 18.25 33.45 -11.12
C ASP A 315 18.05 31.93 -11.12
N ILE A 316 17.51 31.36 -10.04
CA ILE A 316 17.17 29.93 -9.98
C ILE A 316 16.18 29.55 -11.09
N LEU A 317 15.07 30.28 -11.22
CA LEU A 317 14.06 29.97 -12.23
C LEU A 317 14.61 30.11 -13.65
N LYS A 318 15.40 31.15 -13.93
CA LYS A 318 16.04 31.34 -15.24
C LYS A 318 17.03 30.22 -15.57
N ASN A 319 17.88 29.82 -14.62
CA ASN A 319 18.88 28.77 -14.86
C ASN A 319 18.23 27.39 -15.04
N LEU A 320 17.08 27.16 -14.40
CA LEU A 320 16.20 26.01 -14.67
C LEU A 320 15.41 26.13 -15.99
N SER A 321 15.70 27.15 -16.80
CA SER A 321 15.07 27.43 -18.11
C SER A 321 13.58 27.79 -18.06
N PHE A 322 13.07 28.29 -16.93
CA PHE A 322 11.77 28.94 -16.90
C PHE A 322 11.87 30.32 -17.56
N LYS A 323 10.98 30.59 -18.51
CA LYS A 323 10.94 31.88 -19.19
C LYS A 323 10.11 32.84 -18.37
N ILE A 324 10.73 33.91 -17.89
CA ILE A 324 10.07 34.96 -17.12
C ILE A 324 9.17 35.78 -18.08
N LEU A 325 7.87 35.82 -17.79
CA LEU A 325 6.88 36.58 -18.57
C LEU A 325 6.61 37.94 -17.94
N HIS A 326 6.42 37.95 -16.63
CA HIS A 326 6.22 39.15 -15.84
C HIS A 326 6.91 39.01 -14.49
N ASP A 327 7.38 40.13 -13.97
CA ASP A 327 8.20 40.16 -12.76
C ASP A 327 7.95 41.49 -12.03
N ASP A 328 7.38 41.44 -10.83
CA ASP A 328 7.10 42.60 -9.99
C ASP A 328 7.56 42.37 -8.53
N ASP A 329 7.32 43.32 -7.62
CA ASP A 329 7.78 43.22 -6.22
C ASP A 329 7.06 42.12 -5.41
N ASN A 330 5.95 41.58 -5.90
CA ASN A 330 5.08 40.64 -5.18
C ASN A 330 5.08 39.23 -5.78
N PHE A 331 5.28 39.12 -7.10
CA PHE A 331 5.17 37.86 -7.84
C PHE A 331 6.07 37.80 -9.07
N ILE A 332 6.33 36.56 -9.49
CA ILE A 332 7.04 36.21 -10.73
C ILE A 332 6.10 35.32 -11.53
N GLU A 333 5.76 35.72 -12.76
CA GLU A 333 5.02 34.87 -13.71
C GLU A 333 6.00 34.23 -14.68
N VAL A 334 5.90 32.91 -14.82
CA VAL A 334 6.77 32.12 -15.70
C VAL A 334 5.97 31.30 -16.70
N GLU A 335 6.55 31.10 -17.87
CA GLU A 335 6.19 30.07 -18.83
C GLU A 335 7.00 28.80 -18.51
N VAL A 336 6.29 27.70 -18.26
CA VAL A 336 6.89 26.40 -17.92
C VAL A 336 7.49 25.78 -19.18
N PRO A 337 8.76 25.36 -19.18
CA PRO A 337 9.37 24.72 -20.34
C PRO A 337 8.71 23.37 -20.64
N GLY A 338 8.59 23.01 -21.92
CA GLY A 338 7.89 21.82 -22.39
C GLY A 338 8.37 20.49 -21.79
N PHE A 339 9.65 20.42 -21.42
CA PHE A 339 10.24 19.25 -20.76
C PHE A 339 9.85 19.09 -19.28
N ARG A 340 9.24 20.10 -18.64
CA ARG A 340 8.77 20.05 -17.24
C ARG A 340 7.28 19.73 -17.18
N SER A 341 6.94 18.47 -17.46
CA SER A 341 5.56 17.98 -17.40
C SER A 341 4.98 17.94 -15.98
N ASP A 342 5.85 17.90 -14.97
CA ASP A 342 5.56 17.83 -13.54
C ASP A 342 5.16 19.18 -12.92
N VAL A 343 5.44 20.29 -13.58
CA VAL A 343 5.16 21.65 -13.06
C VAL A 343 3.83 22.16 -13.61
N TYR A 344 2.83 22.32 -12.74
CA TYR A 344 1.49 22.79 -13.12
C TYR A 344 0.82 23.70 -12.08
N ARG A 345 1.44 23.90 -10.90
CA ARG A 345 0.96 24.75 -9.81
C ARG A 345 2.09 25.60 -9.23
N GLU A 346 1.71 26.65 -8.51
CA GLU A 346 2.62 27.50 -7.76
C GLU A 346 3.51 26.72 -6.76
N ILE A 347 2.97 25.69 -6.10
CA ILE A 347 3.75 24.90 -5.13
C ILE A 347 4.91 24.14 -5.79
N ASP A 348 4.76 23.77 -7.06
CA ASP A 348 5.80 23.08 -7.81
C ASP A 348 6.96 24.06 -8.12
N LEU A 349 6.66 25.34 -8.38
CA LEU A 349 7.71 26.39 -8.48
C LEU A 349 8.39 26.67 -7.12
N ILE A 350 7.63 26.61 -6.01
CA ILE A 350 8.18 26.76 -4.66
C ILE A 350 9.17 25.62 -4.37
N GLU A 351 8.86 24.39 -4.78
CA GLU A 351 9.78 23.25 -4.69
C GLU A 351 11.06 23.49 -5.48
N GLU A 352 10.97 23.93 -6.75
CA GLU A 352 12.15 24.21 -7.58
C GLU A 352 13.08 25.24 -6.93
N VAL A 353 12.51 26.31 -6.39
CA VAL A 353 13.27 27.34 -5.67
C VAL A 353 13.89 26.77 -4.41
N ALA A 354 13.14 26.02 -3.61
CA ALA A 354 13.63 25.46 -2.35
C ALA A 354 14.76 24.44 -2.57
N ARG A 355 14.63 23.59 -3.58
CA ARG A 355 15.57 22.52 -3.91
C ARG A 355 16.93 23.07 -4.36
N ILE A 356 16.93 24.06 -5.26
CA ILE A 356 18.18 24.71 -5.71
C ILE A 356 18.74 25.64 -4.63
N TYR A 357 17.88 26.30 -3.84
CA TYR A 357 18.34 27.12 -2.72
C TYR A 357 19.05 26.28 -1.63
N GLY A 358 18.60 25.03 -1.44
CA GLY A 358 19.14 24.06 -0.49
C GLY A 358 18.20 23.83 0.69
N TYR A 359 17.72 22.59 0.86
CA TYR A 359 16.84 22.21 1.97
C TYR A 359 17.53 22.31 3.34
N ASP A 360 18.84 22.14 3.38
CA ASP A 360 19.70 22.30 4.57
C ASP A 360 19.66 23.73 5.13
N ARG A 361 19.32 24.72 4.31
CA ARG A 361 19.19 26.13 4.72
C ARG A 361 17.83 26.46 5.30
N ILE A 362 16.85 25.57 5.20
CA ILE A 362 15.49 25.78 5.71
C ILE A 362 15.49 25.57 7.24
N PRO A 363 15.07 26.57 8.04
CA PRO A 363 15.12 26.47 9.49
C PRO A 363 14.13 25.43 10.03
N VAL A 364 14.59 24.56 10.93
CA VAL A 364 13.74 23.59 11.62
C VAL A 364 13.04 24.27 12.79
N LYS A 365 11.70 24.37 12.74
CA LYS A 365 10.89 24.79 13.88
C LYS A 365 10.56 23.59 14.76
N THR A 366 11.24 23.46 15.91
CA THR A 366 11.12 22.30 16.81
C THR A 366 9.92 22.33 17.75
N SER A 367 9.24 23.48 17.90
CA SER A 367 8.08 23.61 18.79
C SER A 367 6.80 23.87 18.02
N ILE A 368 5.88 22.90 18.07
CA ILE A 368 4.48 23.06 17.68
C ILE A 368 3.61 23.04 18.94
N SER A 369 2.67 23.98 19.04
CA SER A 369 1.71 24.01 20.15
C SER A 369 0.63 22.95 19.89
N VAL A 370 0.70 21.82 20.57
CA VAL A 370 -0.31 20.76 20.49
C VAL A 370 -1.18 20.79 21.74
N ARG A 371 -2.51 20.77 21.57
CA ARG A 371 -3.44 20.53 22.68
C ARG A 371 -3.55 19.02 22.87
N GLY A 372 -3.17 18.52 24.04
CA GLY A 372 -3.31 17.10 24.37
C GLY A 372 -4.78 16.67 24.30
N ASN A 373 -5.06 15.63 23.51
CA ASN A 373 -6.38 14.99 23.51
C ASN A 373 -6.41 13.89 24.57
N ARG A 374 -7.59 13.63 25.15
CA ARG A 374 -7.77 12.45 25.98
C ARG A 374 -7.85 11.22 25.07
N LYS A 375 -7.34 10.08 25.54
CA LYS A 375 -7.55 8.80 24.86
C LYS A 375 -9.03 8.61 24.60
N ASN A 376 -9.37 8.12 23.41
CA ASN A 376 -10.76 7.77 23.14
C ASN A 376 -11.17 6.54 23.98
N THR A 377 -12.47 6.28 24.10
CA THR A 377 -12.98 5.17 24.93
C THR A 377 -12.42 3.82 24.49
N TYR A 378 -12.28 3.60 23.17
CA TYR A 378 -11.71 2.37 22.62
C TYR A 378 -10.27 2.14 23.10
N GLU A 379 -9.39 3.12 22.93
CA GLU A 379 -7.99 3.05 23.35
C GLU A 379 -7.86 2.80 24.85
N PHE A 380 -8.74 3.42 25.64
CA PHE A 380 -8.76 3.24 27.08
C PHE A 380 -9.18 1.81 27.46
N VAL A 381 -10.25 1.29 26.88
CA VAL A 381 -10.76 -0.07 27.13
C VAL A 381 -9.76 -1.12 26.66
N ALA A 382 -9.24 -1.02 25.44
CA ALA A 382 -8.25 -1.95 24.90
C ALA A 382 -6.99 -2.00 25.77
N ALA A 383 -6.50 -0.85 26.26
CA ALA A 383 -5.38 -0.79 27.19
C ALA A 383 -5.69 -1.48 28.53
N ASN A 384 -6.90 -1.30 29.07
CA ASN A 384 -7.33 -1.98 30.30
C ASN A 384 -7.48 -3.50 30.12
N VAL A 385 -8.03 -3.95 28.98
CA VAL A 385 -8.10 -5.38 28.63
C VAL A 385 -6.68 -5.98 28.59
N LEU A 386 -5.76 -5.33 27.89
CA LEU A 386 -4.38 -5.78 27.75
C LEU A 386 -3.69 -5.87 29.12
N GLN A 387 -3.77 -4.80 29.92
CA GLN A 387 -3.17 -4.78 31.26
C GLN A 387 -3.77 -5.85 32.17
N PHE A 388 -5.08 -6.06 32.11
CA PHE A 388 -5.78 -7.06 32.91
C PHE A 388 -5.34 -8.48 32.56
N LEU A 389 -5.35 -8.84 31.27
CA LEU A 389 -4.99 -10.19 30.82
C LEU A 389 -3.51 -10.49 31.04
N MET A 390 -2.63 -9.52 30.77
CA MET A 390 -1.20 -9.66 31.10
C MET A 390 -0.98 -9.82 32.60
N GLY A 391 -1.74 -9.10 33.44
CA GLY A 391 -1.72 -9.27 34.90
C GLY A 391 -2.14 -10.68 35.37
N LEU A 392 -2.90 -11.40 34.57
CA LEU A 392 -3.28 -12.81 34.80
C LEU A 392 -2.32 -13.82 34.14
N GLY A 393 -1.21 -13.34 33.55
CA GLY A 393 -0.19 -14.16 32.92
C GLY A 393 -0.51 -14.62 31.50
N PHE A 394 -1.44 -13.95 30.80
CA PHE A 394 -1.63 -14.16 29.37
C PHE A 394 -0.60 -13.39 28.54
N TYR A 395 -0.22 -13.96 27.40
CA TYR A 395 0.66 -13.33 26.41
C TYR A 395 -0.16 -12.85 25.21
N GLU A 396 0.04 -11.59 24.80
CA GLU A 396 -0.57 -11.10 23.57
C GLU A 396 0.15 -11.70 22.35
N VAL A 397 -0.62 -12.14 21.36
CA VAL A 397 -0.11 -12.61 20.07
C VAL A 397 -0.70 -11.78 18.93
N LYS A 398 -0.03 -11.79 17.77
CA LYS A 398 -0.51 -11.15 16.54
C LYS A 398 -0.49 -12.18 15.42
N THR A 399 -1.65 -12.48 14.85
CA THR A 399 -1.79 -13.45 13.76
C THR A 399 -2.08 -12.73 12.44
N PHE A 400 -1.80 -13.39 11.31
CA PHE A 400 -2.03 -12.81 10.00
C PHE A 400 -3.54 -12.64 9.74
N SER A 401 -3.92 -11.51 9.13
CA SER A 401 -5.30 -11.28 8.67
C SER A 401 -5.64 -12.09 7.42
N ILE A 402 -4.63 -12.35 6.58
CA ILE A 402 -4.75 -13.21 5.40
C ILE A 402 -4.39 -14.62 5.83
N VAL A 403 -5.31 -15.54 5.61
CA VAL A 403 -5.25 -16.91 6.09
C VAL A 403 -5.41 -17.91 4.96
N ASP A 404 -5.02 -19.13 5.25
CA ASP A 404 -5.12 -20.25 4.33
C ASP A 404 -6.57 -20.66 4.03
N THR A 405 -6.75 -21.55 3.05
CA THR A 405 -8.06 -22.08 2.65
C THR A 405 -8.52 -23.31 3.44
N SER A 406 -7.82 -23.68 4.53
CA SER A 406 -8.18 -24.86 5.31
C SER A 406 -9.57 -24.72 5.93
N PRO A 407 -10.26 -25.85 6.22
CA PRO A 407 -11.56 -25.81 6.87
C PRO A 407 -11.54 -25.01 8.17
N LEU A 408 -10.48 -25.10 8.99
CA LEU A 408 -10.44 -24.38 10.27
C LEU A 408 -10.65 -22.86 10.09
N GLN A 409 -10.15 -22.28 9.01
CA GLN A 409 -10.28 -20.84 8.70
C GLN A 409 -11.68 -20.43 8.21
N THR A 410 -12.52 -21.39 7.84
CA THR A 410 -13.91 -21.14 7.41
C THR A 410 -14.89 -21.14 8.57
N VAL A 411 -14.44 -21.43 9.80
CA VAL A 411 -15.34 -21.43 10.95
C VAL A 411 -15.66 -20.00 11.35
N ASN A 412 -16.90 -19.59 11.09
CA ASN A 412 -17.40 -18.26 11.38
C ASN A 412 -18.33 -18.33 12.60
N LEU A 413 -17.99 -17.59 13.66
CA LEU A 413 -18.84 -17.48 14.86
C LEU A 413 -19.80 -16.30 14.79
N TRP A 414 -19.58 -15.36 13.86
CA TRP A 414 -20.26 -14.07 13.83
C TRP A 414 -21.25 -13.92 12.67
N SER A 415 -21.20 -14.82 11.67
CA SER A 415 -22.05 -14.78 10.49
C SER A 415 -22.10 -16.12 9.77
N ASP A 416 -23.18 -16.38 9.03
CA ASP A 416 -23.32 -17.56 8.17
C ASP A 416 -22.73 -17.35 6.76
N ARG A 417 -22.10 -16.20 6.50
CA ARG A 417 -21.53 -15.87 5.19
C ARG A 417 -20.11 -16.41 5.03
N GLU A 418 -19.76 -16.72 3.78
CA GLU A 418 -18.43 -17.15 3.37
C GLU A 418 -17.36 -16.06 3.58
N ASN A 419 -16.09 -16.50 3.64
CA ASN A 419 -14.94 -15.63 3.77
C ASN A 419 -14.77 -14.69 2.56
N VAL A 420 -14.16 -13.53 2.79
CA VAL A 420 -13.73 -12.63 1.71
C VAL A 420 -12.43 -13.14 1.11
N GLU A 421 -12.38 -13.27 -0.22
CA GLU A 421 -11.19 -13.74 -0.96
C GLU A 421 -10.39 -12.61 -1.61
N ILE A 422 -9.08 -12.78 -1.68
CA ILE A 422 -8.12 -11.87 -2.32
C ILE A 422 -7.86 -12.37 -3.73
N VAL A 423 -8.04 -11.50 -4.73
CA VAL A 423 -7.86 -11.84 -6.16
C VAL A 423 -6.40 -12.09 -6.53
N ASN A 424 -5.48 -11.36 -5.90
CA ASN A 424 -4.05 -11.37 -6.18
C ASN A 424 -3.20 -11.57 -4.91
N PRO A 425 -3.35 -12.72 -4.21
CA PRO A 425 -2.61 -12.97 -2.99
C PRO A 425 -1.13 -13.19 -3.29
N LEU A 426 -0.26 -12.88 -2.31
CA LEU A 426 1.18 -13.14 -2.43
C LEU A 426 1.48 -14.65 -2.50
N ARG A 427 0.67 -15.47 -1.82
CA ARG A 427 0.70 -16.94 -1.85
C ARG A 427 -0.72 -17.43 -2.15
N GLN A 428 -0.88 -18.28 -3.17
CA GLN A 428 -2.21 -18.76 -3.56
C GLN A 428 -2.94 -19.53 -2.47
N GLU A 429 -2.20 -20.23 -1.60
CA GLU A 429 -2.74 -20.96 -0.46
C GLU A 429 -3.32 -20.03 0.62
N GLU A 430 -2.79 -18.80 0.75
CA GLU A 430 -3.19 -17.76 1.70
C GLU A 430 -4.00 -16.67 0.97
N SER A 431 -5.27 -16.95 0.69
CA SER A 431 -6.12 -16.11 -0.15
C SER A 431 -7.39 -15.61 0.51
N ARG A 432 -7.63 -15.91 1.80
CA ARG A 432 -8.85 -15.55 2.51
C ARG A 432 -8.58 -14.56 3.63
N LEU A 433 -9.56 -13.71 3.94
CA LEU A 433 -9.55 -12.94 5.17
C LEU A 433 -10.15 -13.74 6.33
N ARG A 434 -9.53 -13.64 7.51
CA ARG A 434 -10.02 -14.31 8.73
C ARG A 434 -11.38 -13.78 9.16
N VAL A 435 -12.27 -14.69 9.52
CA VAL A 435 -13.62 -14.41 10.07
C VAL A 435 -13.71 -14.62 11.59
N SER A 436 -12.67 -15.20 12.18
CA SER A 436 -12.46 -15.41 13.61
C SER A 436 -10.96 -15.33 13.92
N LEU A 437 -10.58 -14.97 15.16
CA LEU A 437 -9.19 -15.01 15.61
C LEU A 437 -8.80 -16.38 16.18
N LEU A 438 -9.79 -17.20 16.59
CA LEU A 438 -9.55 -18.49 17.22
C LEU A 438 -8.72 -19.47 16.37
N PRO A 439 -8.93 -19.63 15.04
CA PRO A 439 -8.05 -20.42 14.19
C PRO A 439 -6.57 -20.00 14.28
N GLY A 440 -6.31 -18.70 14.32
CA GLY A 440 -4.97 -18.15 14.49
C GLY A 440 -4.37 -18.53 15.84
N LEU A 441 -5.12 -18.36 16.93
CA LEU A 441 -4.67 -18.74 18.27
C LEU A 441 -4.39 -20.24 18.39
N ILE A 442 -5.22 -21.08 17.77
CA ILE A 442 -5.03 -22.54 17.72
C ILE A 442 -3.72 -22.88 17.00
N ASN A 443 -3.42 -22.23 15.88
CA ASN A 443 -2.16 -22.43 15.17
C ASN A 443 -0.95 -21.96 15.99
N VAL A 444 -1.06 -20.83 16.70
CA VAL A 444 -0.01 -20.37 17.64
C VAL A 444 0.21 -21.38 18.76
N LYS A 445 -0.86 -21.94 19.33
CA LYS A 445 -0.74 -23.00 20.33
C LYS A 445 -0.06 -24.24 19.76
N ARG A 446 -0.49 -24.73 18.59
CA ARG A 446 0.13 -25.89 17.91
C ARG A 446 1.62 -25.67 17.68
N TYR A 447 1.99 -24.48 17.23
CA TYR A 447 3.38 -24.08 17.08
C TYR A 447 4.14 -24.20 18.40
N ASN A 448 3.64 -23.60 19.49
CA ASN A 448 4.29 -23.64 20.80
C ASN A 448 4.41 -25.07 21.37
N LEU A 449 3.37 -25.88 21.23
CA LEU A 449 3.39 -27.30 21.63
C LEU A 449 4.46 -28.09 20.88
N ASN A 450 4.62 -27.84 19.58
CA ASN A 450 5.65 -28.49 18.76
C ASN A 450 7.08 -28.04 19.12
N HIS A 451 7.22 -26.93 19.85
CA HIS A 451 8.50 -26.42 20.35
C HIS A 451 8.68 -26.64 21.87
N GLY A 452 7.93 -27.58 22.46
CA GLY A 452 8.12 -28.02 23.85
C GLY A 452 7.45 -27.16 24.92
N THR A 453 6.64 -26.17 24.54
CA THR A 453 5.84 -25.40 25.51
C THR A 453 4.54 -26.14 25.80
N GLU A 454 4.42 -26.73 26.99
CA GLU A 454 3.30 -27.63 27.34
C GLU A 454 2.00 -26.91 27.72
N GLN A 455 2.09 -25.68 28.24
CA GLN A 455 0.94 -24.87 28.65
C GLN A 455 0.98 -23.49 28.02
N VAL A 456 -0.15 -23.07 27.46
CA VAL A 456 -0.30 -21.79 26.77
C VAL A 456 -1.43 -20.97 27.38
N LYS A 457 -1.18 -19.68 27.60
CA LYS A 457 -2.19 -18.65 27.92
C LYS A 457 -1.97 -17.48 26.99
N ILE A 458 -2.77 -17.36 25.94
CA ILE A 458 -2.60 -16.35 24.90
C ILE A 458 -3.91 -15.62 24.62
N PHE A 459 -3.79 -14.38 24.15
CA PHE A 459 -4.92 -13.62 23.66
C PHE A 459 -4.50 -12.75 22.46
N GLU A 460 -5.49 -12.32 21.68
CA GLU A 460 -5.29 -11.37 20.60
C GLU A 460 -6.44 -10.36 20.60
N ILE A 461 -6.10 -9.08 20.46
CA ILE A 461 -7.03 -8.01 20.09
C ILE A 461 -6.75 -7.65 18.64
N ALA A 462 -7.70 -7.94 17.76
CA ALA A 462 -7.59 -7.62 16.35
C ALA A 462 -8.94 -7.64 15.62
N LYS A 463 -8.92 -7.27 14.34
CA LYS A 463 -10.11 -7.27 13.48
C LYS A 463 -10.34 -8.62 12.82
N VAL A 464 -11.61 -8.96 12.68
CA VAL A 464 -12.12 -9.99 11.75
C VAL A 464 -12.92 -9.33 10.63
N TYR A 465 -13.01 -9.99 9.48
CA TYR A 465 -13.58 -9.45 8.26
C TYR A 465 -14.76 -10.30 7.80
N LEU A 466 -15.98 -9.80 8.00
CA LEU A 466 -17.21 -10.51 7.66
C LEU A 466 -17.75 -10.01 6.32
N ALA A 467 -18.19 -10.92 5.45
CA ALA A 467 -18.68 -10.54 4.13
C ALA A 467 -19.92 -9.63 4.21
N GLY A 468 -19.82 -8.41 3.68
CA GLY A 468 -20.92 -7.46 3.53
C GLY A 468 -21.48 -7.41 2.10
N SER A 469 -22.49 -6.58 1.85
CA SER A 469 -23.10 -6.46 0.52
C SER A 469 -22.26 -5.67 -0.50
N LYS A 470 -21.41 -4.75 -0.02
CA LYS A 470 -20.53 -3.92 -0.86
C LYS A 470 -19.11 -3.84 -0.31
N LEU A 471 -18.97 -3.63 0.99
CA LEU A 471 -17.71 -3.67 1.72
C LEU A 471 -17.83 -4.70 2.85
N PRO A 472 -16.74 -5.37 3.24
CA PRO A 472 -16.75 -6.24 4.41
C PRO A 472 -17.06 -5.43 5.67
N GLN A 473 -17.75 -6.06 6.61
CA GLN A 473 -17.86 -5.55 7.97
C GLN A 473 -16.58 -5.91 8.73
N GLU A 474 -15.88 -4.90 9.21
CA GLU A 474 -14.73 -5.06 10.09
C GLU A 474 -15.20 -5.01 11.55
N LYS A 475 -14.97 -6.08 12.30
CA LYS A 475 -15.35 -6.19 13.71
C LYS A 475 -14.12 -6.31 14.58
N ASN A 476 -14.00 -5.51 15.64
CA ASN A 476 -12.92 -5.68 16.60
C ASN A 476 -13.27 -6.82 17.57
N CYS A 477 -12.39 -7.80 17.67
CA CYS A 477 -12.57 -8.96 18.54
C CYS A 477 -11.44 -9.04 19.57
N LEU A 478 -11.79 -9.58 20.74
CA LEU A 478 -10.87 -10.05 21.76
C LEU A 478 -11.03 -11.57 21.84
N SER A 479 -9.96 -12.30 21.55
CA SER A 479 -9.98 -13.76 21.63
C SER A 479 -8.92 -14.28 22.58
N LEU A 480 -9.25 -15.35 23.30
CA LEU A 480 -8.42 -15.97 24.32
C LEU A 480 -8.33 -17.48 24.07
N LEU A 481 -7.13 -18.03 24.32
CA LEU A 481 -6.89 -19.46 24.38
C LEU A 481 -6.06 -19.76 25.63
N THR A 482 -6.52 -20.71 26.45
CA THR A 482 -5.83 -21.11 27.68
C THR A 482 -5.97 -22.60 27.97
N ASP A 483 -4.93 -23.20 28.54
CA ASP A 483 -4.92 -24.59 29.03
C ASP A 483 -5.48 -24.69 30.45
N THR A 484 -6.76 -24.30 30.58
CA THR A 484 -7.54 -24.37 31.82
C THR A 484 -8.92 -24.91 31.53
N ASP A 485 -9.67 -25.28 32.58
CA ASP A 485 -11.07 -25.69 32.44
C ASP A 485 -12.00 -24.50 32.12
N PHE A 486 -13.22 -24.84 31.70
CA PHE A 486 -14.25 -23.89 31.29
C PHE A 486 -14.61 -22.88 32.37
N LEU A 487 -14.72 -23.30 33.64
CA LEU A 487 -15.13 -22.44 34.73
C LEU A 487 -14.02 -21.45 35.09
N THR A 488 -12.76 -21.86 34.98
CA THR A 488 -11.62 -20.95 35.13
C THR A 488 -11.63 -19.84 34.08
N LEU A 489 -11.78 -20.17 32.79
CA LEU A 489 -11.84 -19.15 31.73
C LEU A 489 -13.10 -18.27 31.86
N LYS A 490 -14.24 -18.84 32.26
CA LYS A 490 -15.44 -18.09 32.59
C LYS A 490 -15.17 -17.05 33.69
N GLY A 491 -14.49 -17.45 34.77
CA GLY A 491 -14.12 -16.55 35.86
C GLY A 491 -13.16 -15.43 35.43
N VAL A 492 -12.26 -15.69 34.48
CA VAL A 492 -11.41 -14.66 33.85
C VAL A 492 -12.26 -13.64 33.09
N ILE A 493 -13.22 -14.10 32.27
CA ILE A 493 -14.12 -13.22 31.52
C ILE A 493 -15.01 -12.39 32.47
N GLU A 494 -15.64 -13.02 33.47
CA GLU A 494 -16.46 -12.30 34.47
C GLU A 494 -15.64 -11.24 35.21
N SER A 495 -14.38 -11.54 35.52
CA SER A 495 -13.48 -10.60 36.19
C SER A 495 -13.03 -9.46 35.26
N LEU A 496 -12.81 -9.75 33.97
CA LEU A 496 -12.54 -8.73 32.96
C LEU A 496 -13.74 -7.78 32.81
N LEU A 497 -14.95 -8.30 32.70
CA LEU A 497 -16.17 -7.49 32.59
C LEU A 497 -16.33 -6.56 33.80
N ARG A 498 -16.12 -7.07 35.02
CA ARG A 498 -16.09 -6.25 36.24
C ARG A 498 -14.99 -5.19 36.22
N ASN A 499 -13.79 -5.52 35.73
CA ASN A 499 -12.68 -4.58 35.61
C ASN A 499 -12.99 -3.43 34.63
N LEU A 500 -13.76 -3.72 33.58
CA LEU A 500 -14.28 -2.72 32.63
C LEU A 500 -15.51 -1.97 33.15
N GLY A 501 -15.97 -2.27 34.38
CA GLY A 501 -17.16 -1.67 34.98
C GLY A 501 -18.47 -2.08 34.34
N ILE A 502 -18.49 -3.21 33.64
CA ILE A 502 -19.69 -3.82 33.06
C ILE A 502 -20.39 -4.61 34.18
N VAL A 503 -21.45 -4.03 34.75
CA VAL A 503 -22.20 -4.59 35.89
C VAL A 503 -23.51 -5.25 35.46
N LEU A 504 -23.86 -5.18 34.17
CA LEU A 504 -25.05 -5.85 33.64
C LEU A 504 -24.90 -7.37 33.75
N PRO A 505 -25.97 -8.10 34.13
CA PRO A 505 -25.92 -9.56 34.19
C PRO A 505 -25.67 -10.14 32.79
N CYS A 506 -24.74 -11.07 32.71
CA CYS A 506 -24.46 -11.82 31.49
C CYS A 506 -25.20 -13.16 31.51
N GLU A 507 -25.91 -13.46 30.43
CA GLU A 507 -26.51 -14.78 30.23
C GLU A 507 -25.53 -15.69 29.48
N TRP A 508 -25.38 -16.91 29.97
CA TRP A 508 -24.48 -17.93 29.40
C TRP A 508 -25.35 -19.06 28.87
N LEU A 509 -25.66 -19.01 27.57
CA LEU A 509 -26.62 -19.92 26.96
C LEU A 509 -25.87 -21.03 26.21
N SER A 510 -26.32 -22.28 26.37
CA SER A 510 -25.69 -23.44 25.72
C SER A 510 -25.54 -23.23 24.21
N PHE A 511 -24.39 -23.61 23.67
CA PHE A 511 -24.06 -23.48 22.25
C PHE A 511 -23.43 -24.77 21.71
N SER A 512 -23.82 -25.18 20.51
CA SER A 512 -23.37 -26.44 19.89
C SER A 512 -23.20 -26.36 18.37
N GLU A 513 -23.20 -25.17 17.78
CA GLU A 513 -23.24 -24.98 16.31
C GLU A 513 -21.83 -24.77 15.71
N SER A 514 -20.75 -25.18 16.40
CA SER A 514 -19.38 -24.98 15.91
C SER A 514 -18.44 -26.11 16.31
N ARG A 515 -17.67 -26.60 15.34
CA ARG A 515 -16.61 -27.59 15.52
C ARG A 515 -15.40 -27.10 16.32
N LEU A 516 -15.31 -25.79 16.60
CA LEU A 516 -14.26 -25.26 17.48
C LEU A 516 -14.42 -25.76 18.92
N PHE A 517 -15.64 -26.14 19.29
CA PHE A 517 -15.98 -26.50 20.65
C PHE A 517 -16.38 -27.96 20.78
N ARG A 518 -16.21 -28.49 21.99
CA ARG A 518 -16.72 -29.80 22.38
C ARG A 518 -18.23 -29.73 22.64
N ASP A 519 -18.96 -30.72 22.12
CA ASP A 519 -20.42 -30.82 22.29
C ASP A 519 -20.85 -30.73 23.76
N GLY A 520 -21.83 -29.89 24.02
CA GLY A 520 -22.36 -29.64 25.36
C GLY A 520 -21.41 -28.90 26.32
N ARG A 521 -20.25 -28.43 25.84
CA ARG A 521 -19.22 -27.74 26.63
C ARG A 521 -18.89 -26.36 26.06
N ALA A 522 -19.88 -25.69 25.49
CA ALA A 522 -19.78 -24.32 25.01
C ALA A 522 -21.02 -23.48 25.34
N ALA A 523 -20.82 -22.17 25.37
CA ALA A 523 -21.87 -21.20 25.59
C ALA A 523 -21.67 -19.94 24.74
N ARG A 524 -22.79 -19.35 24.29
CA ARG A 524 -22.85 -17.96 23.84
C ARG A 524 -23.06 -17.05 25.05
N ILE A 525 -22.40 -15.89 25.03
CA ILE A 525 -22.42 -14.89 26.09
C ILE A 525 -23.28 -13.72 25.61
N GLN A 526 -24.32 -13.38 26.35
CA GLN A 526 -25.21 -12.26 26.03
C GLN A 526 -25.24 -11.23 27.15
N ILE A 527 -25.28 -9.95 26.77
CA ILE A 527 -25.56 -8.83 27.67
C ILE A 527 -26.88 -8.21 27.21
N GLY A 528 -27.95 -8.47 27.97
CA GLY A 528 -29.30 -8.15 27.50
C GLY A 528 -29.60 -8.92 26.22
N ASN A 529 -29.91 -8.20 25.13
CA ASN A 529 -30.19 -8.81 23.83
C ASN A 529 -28.96 -8.90 22.92
N ASP A 530 -27.83 -8.29 23.31
CA ASP A 530 -26.64 -8.21 22.46
C ASP A 530 -25.74 -9.44 22.67
N LEU A 531 -25.27 -10.02 21.57
CA LEU A 531 -24.30 -11.11 21.57
C LEU A 531 -22.90 -10.55 21.88
N LEU A 532 -22.38 -10.84 23.06
CA LEU A 532 -21.02 -10.47 23.44
C LEU A 532 -19.99 -11.41 22.83
N GLY A 533 -20.29 -12.70 22.72
CA GLY A 533 -19.31 -13.65 22.17
C GLY A 533 -19.56 -15.09 22.55
N PHE A 534 -18.51 -15.90 22.50
CA PHE A 534 -18.55 -17.35 22.67
C PHE A 534 -17.43 -17.82 23.60
N ILE A 535 -17.69 -18.89 24.34
CA ILE A 535 -16.71 -19.60 25.16
C ILE A 535 -16.96 -21.11 25.05
N GLY A 536 -15.90 -21.92 25.07
CA GLY A 536 -16.06 -23.37 25.18
C GLY A 536 -14.75 -24.13 25.38
N GLU A 537 -14.88 -25.40 25.78
CA GLU A 537 -13.78 -26.36 25.71
C GLU A 537 -13.49 -26.67 24.24
N ALA A 538 -12.21 -26.72 23.87
CA ALA A 538 -11.76 -27.03 22.52
C ALA A 538 -12.30 -28.39 22.06
N GLY A 539 -12.83 -28.43 20.83
CA GLY A 539 -13.35 -29.64 20.22
C GLY A 539 -12.27 -30.69 19.98
N PRO A 540 -12.62 -31.99 20.01
CA PRO A 540 -11.65 -33.08 19.79
C PRO A 540 -11.01 -33.04 18.40
N GLU A 541 -11.72 -32.54 17.39
CA GLU A 541 -11.23 -32.36 16.00
C GLU A 541 -10.05 -31.38 15.89
N LEU A 542 -9.81 -30.55 16.92
CA LEU A 542 -8.69 -29.62 16.93
C LEU A 542 -7.35 -30.29 17.26
N GLU A 543 -7.38 -31.55 17.72
CA GLU A 543 -6.20 -32.37 18.04
C GLU A 543 -5.21 -31.69 19.00
N LEU A 544 -5.74 -30.94 19.99
CA LEU A 544 -4.92 -30.32 21.02
C LEU A 544 -4.51 -31.36 22.07
N LYS A 545 -3.21 -31.52 22.32
CA LYS A 545 -2.65 -32.48 23.29
C LYS A 545 -3.13 -32.26 24.73
N THR A 546 -3.48 -31.02 25.06
CA THR A 546 -3.95 -30.60 26.38
C THR A 546 -5.37 -30.05 26.27
N ALA A 547 -6.17 -30.28 27.32
CA ALA A 547 -7.51 -29.71 27.40
C ALA A 547 -7.42 -28.18 27.46
N SER A 548 -8.01 -27.51 26.47
CA SER A 548 -8.02 -26.05 26.37
C SER A 548 -9.41 -25.50 26.36
N CYS A 549 -9.53 -24.25 26.78
CA CYS A 549 -10.70 -23.44 26.54
C CYS A 549 -10.37 -22.28 25.59
N LEU A 550 -11.38 -21.94 24.79
CA LEU A 550 -11.36 -20.90 23.78
C LEU A 550 -12.46 -19.89 24.11
N ALA A 551 -12.19 -18.61 23.89
CA ALA A 551 -13.22 -17.58 23.92
C ALA A 551 -12.96 -16.52 22.85
N GLU A 552 -14.02 -15.97 22.28
CA GLU A 552 -13.96 -14.85 21.35
C GLU A 552 -15.12 -13.90 21.64
N MET A 553 -14.80 -12.63 21.86
CA MET A 553 -15.72 -11.59 22.29
C MET A 553 -15.66 -10.38 21.37
N ASP A 554 -16.79 -9.70 21.26
CA ASP A 554 -16.97 -8.44 20.58
C ASP A 554 -16.36 -7.31 21.41
N LEU A 555 -15.20 -6.82 20.99
CA LEU A 555 -14.52 -5.73 21.68
C LEU A 555 -15.27 -4.40 21.51
N ASP A 556 -15.97 -4.20 20.39
CA ASP A 556 -16.74 -2.98 20.17
C ASP A 556 -17.89 -2.89 21.18
N LEU A 557 -18.56 -4.01 21.46
CA LEU A 557 -19.59 -4.08 22.50
C LEU A 557 -19.01 -3.90 23.91
N LEU A 558 -17.83 -4.47 24.20
CA LEU A 558 -17.13 -4.20 25.47
C LEU A 558 -16.84 -2.71 25.66
N VAL A 559 -16.43 -2.02 24.60
CA VAL A 559 -16.18 -0.58 24.62
C VAL A 559 -17.47 0.19 24.89
N GLU A 560 -18.55 -0.13 24.19
CA GLU A 560 -19.87 0.51 24.37
C GLU A 560 -20.40 0.34 25.79
N ARG A 561 -20.26 -0.86 26.37
CA ARG A 561 -20.83 -1.20 27.68
C ARG A 561 -19.92 -0.82 28.86
N SER A 562 -18.66 -0.49 28.61
CA SER A 562 -17.69 -0.15 29.67
C SER A 562 -18.09 1.09 30.46
N ASN A 563 -17.87 1.08 31.76
CA ASN A 563 -18.15 2.22 32.64
C ASN A 563 -17.17 2.31 33.80
N PHE A 564 -16.19 3.19 33.67
CA PHE A 564 -15.16 3.39 34.70
C PHE A 564 -15.55 4.39 35.79
N ILE A 565 -16.78 4.92 35.77
CA ILE A 565 -17.27 5.85 36.79
C ILE A 565 -17.61 5.08 38.06
N LYS A 566 -16.77 5.25 39.09
CA LYS A 566 -17.01 4.68 40.41
C LYS A 566 -17.98 5.57 41.20
N ARG A 567 -19.06 4.98 41.72
CA ARG A 567 -19.97 5.65 42.65
C ARG A 567 -19.68 5.17 44.07
N TYR A 568 -19.54 6.12 44.99
CA TYR A 568 -19.39 5.81 46.41
C TYR A 568 -20.64 5.09 46.92
N GLN A 569 -20.43 4.06 47.74
CA GLN A 569 -21.47 3.37 48.50
C GLN A 569 -21.04 3.36 49.96
N ASP A 570 -21.99 3.64 50.86
CA ASP A 570 -21.72 3.63 52.30
C ASP A 570 -21.25 2.25 52.78
N ILE A 571 -20.31 2.27 53.70
CA ILE A 571 -19.80 1.05 54.35
C ILE A 571 -20.93 0.46 55.21
N PRO A 572 -21.25 -0.85 55.09
CA PRO A 572 -22.28 -1.47 55.90
C PRO A 572 -22.00 -1.33 57.41
N GLN A 573 -22.97 -0.78 58.16
CA GLN A 573 -22.84 -0.54 59.61
C GLN A 573 -23.44 -1.66 60.48
N TYR A 574 -24.25 -2.54 59.90
CA TYR A 574 -24.99 -3.60 60.59
C TYR A 574 -24.48 -4.98 60.20
N PRO A 575 -24.56 -6.01 61.07
CA PRO A 575 -24.04 -7.35 60.77
C PRO A 575 -24.84 -8.06 59.67
N ALA A 576 -24.16 -8.94 58.93
CA ALA A 576 -24.78 -9.83 57.94
C ALA A 576 -25.21 -11.15 58.60
N VAL A 577 -26.29 -11.75 58.10
CA VAL A 577 -26.80 -13.07 58.50
C VAL A 577 -26.69 -14.02 57.31
N PHE A 578 -26.09 -15.18 57.53
CA PHE A 578 -25.87 -16.19 56.51
C PHE A 578 -26.84 -17.37 56.66
N ARG A 579 -27.28 -17.93 55.54
CA ARG A 579 -28.10 -19.15 55.48
C ARG A 579 -27.60 -20.06 54.36
N ASP A 580 -27.22 -21.28 54.72
CA ASP A 580 -26.90 -22.32 53.75
C ASP A 580 -28.15 -23.12 53.42
N LEU A 581 -28.42 -23.27 52.12
CA LEU A 581 -29.52 -24.05 51.60
C LEU A 581 -29.01 -25.12 50.66
N ALA A 582 -29.57 -26.32 50.78
CA ALA A 582 -29.40 -27.39 49.81
C ALA A 582 -30.77 -27.75 49.24
N ILE A 583 -30.93 -27.63 47.93
CA ILE A 583 -32.18 -27.97 47.22
C ILE A 583 -31.96 -29.14 46.27
N LEU A 584 -32.98 -29.98 46.13
CA LEU A 584 -33.07 -31.04 45.13
C LEU A 584 -33.86 -30.51 43.93
N VAL A 585 -33.26 -30.59 42.75
CA VAL A 585 -33.84 -30.14 41.47
C VAL A 585 -33.57 -31.18 40.40
N ASN A 586 -34.32 -31.15 39.29
CA ASN A 586 -34.03 -32.01 38.14
C ASN A 586 -32.66 -31.68 37.53
N GLU A 587 -32.08 -32.65 36.82
CA GLU A 587 -30.74 -32.52 36.23
C GLU A 587 -30.63 -31.37 35.21
N GLU A 588 -31.70 -31.06 34.47
CA GLU A 588 -31.74 -29.96 33.49
C GLU A 588 -31.74 -28.56 34.13
N VAL A 589 -32.10 -28.43 35.41
CA VAL A 589 -32.22 -27.11 36.06
C VAL A 589 -30.84 -26.47 36.22
N THR A 590 -30.64 -25.28 35.67
CA THR A 590 -29.35 -24.58 35.73
C THR A 590 -29.21 -23.76 37.01
N TRP A 591 -27.96 -23.52 37.44
CA TRP A 591 -27.67 -22.58 38.53
C TRP A 591 -28.20 -21.18 38.23
N SER A 592 -28.03 -20.70 36.99
CA SER A 592 -28.51 -19.38 36.57
C SER A 592 -30.03 -19.26 36.69
N SER A 593 -30.79 -20.33 36.39
CA SER A 593 -32.23 -20.36 36.63
C SER A 593 -32.56 -20.20 38.13
N ILE A 594 -31.86 -20.90 39.01
CA ILE A 594 -32.05 -20.82 40.46
C ILE A 594 -31.76 -19.40 40.95
N GLU A 595 -30.59 -18.87 40.62
CA GLU A 595 -30.16 -17.52 41.00
C GLU A 595 -31.16 -16.46 40.52
N LYS A 596 -31.61 -16.54 39.27
CA LYS A 596 -32.63 -15.66 38.70
C LYS A 596 -33.91 -15.67 39.52
N TYR A 597 -34.47 -16.85 39.82
CA TYR A 597 -35.71 -16.93 40.60
C TYR A 597 -35.53 -16.47 42.05
N ILE A 598 -34.35 -16.63 42.64
CA ILE A 598 -34.04 -16.05 43.96
C ILE A 598 -34.06 -14.51 43.88
N ILE A 599 -33.40 -13.92 42.88
CA ILE A 599 -33.36 -12.46 42.69
C ILE A 599 -34.77 -11.91 42.41
N ASP A 600 -35.56 -12.61 41.61
CA ASP A 600 -36.93 -12.22 41.25
C ASP A 600 -37.91 -12.18 42.45
N THR A 601 -37.55 -12.78 43.59
CA THR A 601 -38.31 -12.63 44.84
C THR A 601 -38.28 -11.20 45.41
N LYS A 602 -37.30 -10.39 44.99
CA LYS A 602 -37.12 -8.99 45.43
C LYS A 602 -37.05 -8.83 46.95
N VAL A 603 -36.46 -9.81 47.65
CA VAL A 603 -36.15 -9.68 49.08
C VAL A 603 -35.16 -8.52 49.28
N GLY A 604 -35.64 -7.41 49.84
CA GLY A 604 -34.92 -6.13 49.83
C GLY A 604 -33.62 -6.08 50.64
N PHE A 605 -33.38 -7.06 51.53
CA PHE A 605 -32.15 -7.19 52.31
C PHE A 605 -31.33 -8.43 51.93
N LEU A 606 -31.65 -9.10 50.81
CA LEU A 606 -30.78 -10.11 50.24
C LEU A 606 -29.59 -9.41 49.56
N LYS A 607 -28.39 -9.62 50.10
CA LYS A 607 -27.17 -8.93 49.66
C LYS A 607 -26.36 -9.75 48.65
N GLU A 608 -26.24 -11.06 48.88
CA GLU A 608 -25.38 -11.92 48.07
C GLU A 608 -25.97 -13.33 48.01
N ILE A 609 -25.82 -13.98 46.85
CA ILE A 609 -26.12 -15.39 46.62
C ILE A 609 -24.80 -16.02 46.19
N LYS A 610 -24.35 -17.04 46.90
CA LYS A 610 -23.08 -17.70 46.61
C LYS A 610 -23.30 -19.18 46.36
N PHE A 611 -23.00 -19.61 45.14
CA PHE A 611 -22.93 -21.04 44.83
C PHE A 611 -21.87 -21.73 45.71
N LEU A 612 -22.20 -22.90 46.25
CA LEU A 612 -21.27 -23.71 47.04
C LEU A 612 -20.86 -24.99 46.29
N ASP A 613 -21.81 -25.89 46.02
CA ASP A 613 -21.49 -27.19 45.42
C ASP A 613 -22.71 -27.85 44.72
N ILE A 614 -22.45 -28.81 43.84
CA ILE A 614 -23.45 -29.72 43.26
C ILE A 614 -23.11 -31.17 43.63
N TYR A 615 -24.04 -31.85 44.29
CA TYR A 615 -23.89 -33.24 44.69
C TYR A 615 -24.82 -34.18 43.89
N ARG A 616 -24.24 -35.26 43.37
CA ARG A 616 -24.91 -36.33 42.56
C ARG A 616 -24.60 -37.74 43.07
N GLY A 617 -24.51 -37.91 44.40
CA GLY A 617 -24.20 -39.22 44.97
C GLY A 617 -25.43 -40.09 45.23
N LYS A 618 -25.20 -41.26 45.84
CA LYS A 618 -26.22 -42.31 46.10
C LYS A 618 -27.45 -41.84 46.89
N GLN A 619 -27.33 -40.75 47.65
CA GLN A 619 -28.41 -40.17 48.46
C GLN A 619 -29.34 -39.23 47.67
N VAL A 620 -29.08 -39.02 46.37
CA VAL A 620 -29.90 -38.19 45.50
C VAL A 620 -30.70 -39.10 44.56
N PRO A 621 -32.02 -38.91 44.41
CA PRO A 621 -32.82 -39.68 43.46
C PRO A 621 -32.29 -39.60 42.02
N ALA A 622 -32.41 -40.68 41.26
CA ALA A 622 -32.02 -40.68 39.85
C ALA A 622 -32.75 -39.59 39.06
N GLY A 623 -32.03 -38.88 38.19
CA GLY A 623 -32.56 -37.73 37.43
C GLY A 623 -32.63 -36.41 38.20
N LYS A 624 -32.25 -36.39 39.48
CA LYS A 624 -32.11 -35.16 40.29
C LYS A 624 -30.65 -34.89 40.68
N LYS A 625 -30.38 -33.65 41.04
CA LYS A 625 -29.13 -33.19 41.66
C LYS A 625 -29.43 -32.33 42.89
N SER A 626 -28.51 -32.35 43.85
CA SER A 626 -28.57 -31.46 45.01
C SER A 626 -27.65 -30.26 44.76
N ILE A 627 -28.17 -29.05 44.90
CA ILE A 627 -27.40 -27.81 44.75
C ILE A 627 -27.35 -27.10 46.09
N ALA A 628 -26.14 -26.85 46.58
CA ALA A 628 -25.88 -26.11 47.80
C ALA A 628 -25.48 -24.67 47.47
N PHE A 629 -26.05 -23.72 48.20
CA PHE A 629 -25.73 -22.30 48.08
C PHE A 629 -25.93 -21.56 49.39
N ASN A 630 -25.22 -20.45 49.55
CA ASN A 630 -25.31 -19.56 50.68
C ASN A 630 -26.10 -18.30 50.29
N LEU A 631 -26.98 -17.86 51.18
CA LEU A 631 -27.67 -16.57 51.11
C LEU A 631 -27.13 -15.65 52.20
N CYS A 632 -26.69 -14.47 51.82
CA CYS A 632 -26.26 -13.42 52.72
C CYS A 632 -27.36 -12.35 52.80
N PHE A 633 -27.90 -12.17 54.00
CA PHE A 633 -28.91 -11.15 54.31
C PHE A 633 -28.28 -10.02 55.12
N GLN A 634 -28.47 -8.78 54.69
CA GLN A 634 -27.97 -7.60 55.40
C GLN A 634 -28.84 -6.37 55.12
N ALA A 635 -29.45 -5.81 56.15
CA ALA A 635 -30.13 -4.52 56.07
C ALA A 635 -29.14 -3.35 56.20
N ARG A 636 -29.49 -2.21 55.60
CA ARG A 636 -28.64 -1.00 55.61
C ARG A 636 -28.86 -0.11 56.82
N ASP A 637 -30.02 -0.23 57.45
CA ASP A 637 -30.58 0.68 58.43
C ASP A 637 -30.77 0.05 59.83
N ARG A 638 -30.64 -1.28 59.95
CA ARG A 638 -30.85 -2.01 61.20
C ARG A 638 -30.20 -3.39 61.21
N THR A 639 -30.09 -4.00 62.40
CA THR A 639 -29.82 -5.43 62.56
C THR A 639 -31.07 -6.25 62.23
N LEU A 640 -30.92 -7.27 61.40
CA LEU A 640 -32.02 -8.18 61.03
C LEU A 640 -32.40 -9.11 62.19
N LYS A 641 -33.70 -9.25 62.48
CA LYS A 641 -34.22 -10.25 63.42
C LYS A 641 -34.28 -11.63 62.77
N GLY A 642 -34.19 -12.69 63.58
CA GLY A 642 -34.26 -14.08 63.09
C GLY A 642 -35.52 -14.36 62.27
N GLU A 643 -36.69 -13.93 62.76
CA GLU A 643 -37.98 -14.10 62.08
C GLU A 643 -38.04 -13.41 60.70
N GLU A 644 -37.38 -12.24 60.52
CA GLU A 644 -37.32 -11.55 59.23
C GLU A 644 -36.53 -12.40 58.21
N VAL A 645 -35.41 -12.98 58.63
CA VAL A 645 -34.56 -13.83 57.80
C VAL A 645 -35.25 -15.14 57.45
N ASP A 646 -35.93 -15.77 58.41
CA ASP A 646 -36.60 -17.04 58.21
C ASP A 646 -37.81 -16.89 57.25
N ASN A 647 -38.56 -15.78 57.36
CA ASN A 647 -39.61 -15.44 56.41
C ASN A 647 -39.07 -15.20 55.00
N ALA A 648 -37.96 -14.46 54.87
CA ALA A 648 -37.31 -14.24 53.57
C ALA A 648 -36.82 -15.55 52.94
N GLN A 649 -36.21 -16.41 53.74
CA GLN A 649 -35.78 -17.74 53.32
C GLN A 649 -36.96 -18.58 52.83
N GLN A 650 -38.08 -18.59 53.56
CA GLN A 650 -39.27 -19.35 53.17
C GLN A 650 -39.89 -18.81 51.87
N THR A 651 -39.91 -17.49 51.67
CA THR A 651 -40.34 -16.88 50.40
C THR A 651 -39.49 -17.37 49.23
N ILE A 652 -38.16 -17.42 49.41
CA ILE A 652 -37.22 -17.91 48.39
C ILE A 652 -37.46 -19.39 48.09
N ILE A 653 -37.58 -20.23 49.12
CA ILE A 653 -37.83 -21.67 48.95
C ILE A 653 -39.17 -21.91 48.23
N ASN A 654 -40.22 -21.17 48.59
CA ASN A 654 -41.53 -21.28 47.94
C ASN A 654 -41.48 -20.86 46.46
N ALA A 655 -40.71 -19.83 46.12
CA ALA A 655 -40.52 -19.39 44.75
C ALA A 655 -39.79 -20.46 43.92
N LEU A 656 -38.70 -21.02 44.47
CA LEU A 656 -37.95 -22.10 43.83
C LEU A 656 -38.78 -23.37 43.66
N ASN A 657 -39.60 -23.72 44.65
CA ASN A 657 -40.51 -24.86 44.56
C ASN A 657 -41.54 -24.68 43.45
N ARG A 658 -42.20 -23.51 43.37
CA ARG A 658 -43.21 -23.21 42.35
C ARG A 658 -42.63 -23.15 40.93
N ALA A 659 -41.45 -22.57 40.78
CA ALA A 659 -40.87 -22.32 39.46
C ALA A 659 -40.06 -23.51 38.91
N LEU A 660 -39.38 -24.25 39.79
CA LEU A 660 -38.39 -25.27 39.40
C LEU A 660 -38.69 -26.66 39.99
N GLY A 661 -39.78 -26.83 40.74
CA GLY A 661 -40.06 -28.07 41.46
C GLY A 661 -39.02 -28.36 42.55
N ALA A 662 -38.30 -27.33 43.03
CA ALA A 662 -37.21 -27.50 43.99
C ALA A 662 -37.73 -27.96 45.36
N GLU A 663 -37.07 -28.97 45.93
CA GLU A 663 -37.38 -29.50 47.27
C GLU A 663 -36.20 -29.23 48.21
N LEU A 664 -36.47 -28.74 49.43
CA LEU A 664 -35.42 -28.56 50.42
C LEU A 664 -34.88 -29.93 50.84
N ARG A 665 -33.56 -30.14 50.71
CA ARG A 665 -32.90 -31.35 51.18
C ARG A 665 -32.88 -31.31 52.71
N ARG A 666 -33.75 -32.11 53.34
CA ARG A 666 -33.66 -32.37 54.78
C ARG A 666 -32.48 -33.31 55.02
N ALA A 667 -31.65 -32.96 56.01
CA ALA A 667 -30.47 -33.73 56.39
C ALA A 667 -30.81 -35.18 56.77
#